data_AF-A0A6A5K0Y6-F1
#
_entry.id   AF-A0A6A5K0Y6-F1
#
_cell.length_a   1.000
_cell.length_b   1.000
_cell.length_c   1.000
_cell.angle_alpha   90.00
_cell.angle_beta   90.00
_cell.angle_gamma   90.00
#
_symmetry.space_group_name_H-M   'P 1'
#
loop_
_entity.id
_entity.type
_entity.pdbx_description
1 polymer ?
#
loop_
_entity_poly.entity_id
_entity_poly.type
_entity_poly.pdbx_seq_one_letter_code
_entity_poly.pdbx_strand_id
1 'polypeptide(L)'
;MRLLRYEDDGRLTITSFDDGAIPRYAILSHTWGPDAEEVTFADLAQGGGMHKHGYKKIRFCGEQAKQDGLQYFWVDTCCIDKSDKAELSSAIQSMFRWYQDATKCYVFLSDVSARKEKLDDMLTQFTWESAFRSSRWFTRGWTLQELLAPSIVEFFSQEWEKLGDKKALKLLIHKVTSISLEALDGAPLAQFSVNERLRWKESRITTREEDGAYSLQGILDVELAPVYGEGAAGAFRRLMDEIGTLEICVRNMRYTDPRYDKQRIEDAKGGLLADSYRWILDNTTFQQWQQDPNSRLLWVKGDPGKGKTMLLCGLINELRSSIPQKALLSYFFCQATDVRINSATAVLRGLLHMLVAQHPSLVLNIRKKHDPTSKAFFEDANAWVVLAEIFEDILQDTNLRPTYLIIDALDECVINLPKLLEFVAKHSSVSSRVKWIVSSRNWPDIEAQLERAGHKVNLSLELNAKSIAAAVDVFILQKVDQLAREKQYKAEVQHAVLQHLRSNADDTFLWVALVCQELRVTASRHVRKKLALFPPGLDALYKRMMVQMSESDDAEVCRQVLASTAILYRPVTVSELVALVEQLQELDNLKLVREIVGFCRSFLTLREDTVYFVHQSAKDFLFAKAYDEIFPDGSEAVHQAIFLRSLAILSKTLDRDMYSLEAPGYPIENVKLPKTDPLAVSQYPCVYWIDHLYESKALISNVDGLQTVDVVNDFLRKKYLYWLEGLSLCDV
;
A
#
# COMPACT_ATOMS: atom_id res chain seq x y z
N MET A 1 -4.90 27.14 -15.96
CA MET A 1 -3.57 27.59 -16.43
C MET A 1 -3.69 28.43 -17.72
N ARG A 2 -2.87 29.47 -17.94
CA ARG A 2 -2.81 30.22 -19.22
C ARG A 2 -1.54 29.89 -20.00
N LEU A 3 -1.64 29.65 -21.30
CA LEU A 3 -0.50 29.35 -22.18
C LEU A 3 -0.40 30.36 -23.32
N LEU A 4 0.81 30.57 -23.81
CA LEU A 4 1.12 31.35 -25.00
C LEU A 4 1.13 30.49 -26.26
N ARG A 5 0.73 31.09 -27.38
CA ARG A 5 0.78 30.51 -28.72
C ARG A 5 1.13 31.58 -29.75
N TYR A 6 1.88 31.20 -30.77
CA TYR A 6 1.99 31.99 -32.00
C TYR A 6 0.80 31.72 -32.93
N GLU A 7 0.15 32.79 -33.38
CA GLU A 7 -0.81 32.74 -34.47
C GLU A 7 -0.08 32.65 -35.83
N ASP A 8 -0.83 32.37 -36.90
CA ASP A 8 -0.28 32.24 -38.25
C ASP A 8 0.40 33.53 -38.76
N ASP A 9 0.00 34.69 -38.23
CA ASP A 9 0.58 36.00 -38.52
C ASP A 9 1.83 36.33 -37.67
N GLY A 10 2.25 35.41 -36.80
CA GLY A 10 3.41 35.57 -35.92
C GLY A 10 3.13 36.36 -34.63
N ARG A 11 1.89 36.79 -34.36
CA ARG A 11 1.54 37.41 -33.08
C ARG A 11 1.45 36.39 -31.96
N LEU A 12 1.79 36.84 -30.74
CA LEU A 12 1.58 36.09 -29.52
C LEU A 12 0.17 36.31 -28.98
N THR A 13 -0.47 35.22 -28.60
CA THR A 13 -1.78 35.21 -27.93
C THR A 13 -1.73 34.37 -26.67
N ILE A 14 -2.60 34.70 -25.71
CA ILE A 14 -2.79 33.95 -24.47
C ILE A 14 -4.08 33.15 -24.57
N THR A 15 -4.03 31.87 -24.24
CA THR A 15 -5.18 30.97 -24.16
C THR A 15 -5.31 30.39 -22.76
N SER A 16 -6.51 30.43 -22.19
CA SER A 16 -6.81 29.84 -20.88
C SER A 16 -7.28 28.40 -21.02
N PHE A 17 -6.80 27.53 -20.13
CA PHE A 17 -7.17 26.11 -20.04
C PHE A 17 -7.53 25.75 -18.60
N ASP A 18 -8.52 24.88 -18.46
CA ASP A 18 -8.82 24.19 -17.20
C ASP A 18 -7.86 23.03 -16.96
N ASP A 19 -7.59 22.66 -15.71
CA ASP A 19 -6.53 21.72 -15.33
C ASP A 19 -6.66 20.31 -15.94
N GLY A 20 -7.86 19.91 -16.37
CA GLY A 20 -8.11 18.64 -17.07
C GLY A 20 -7.94 18.67 -18.59
N ALA A 21 -7.68 19.84 -19.19
CA ALA A 21 -7.67 20.05 -20.64
C ALA A 21 -6.39 20.75 -21.15
N ILE A 22 -5.34 20.78 -20.33
CA ILE A 22 -4.07 21.45 -20.69
C ILE A 22 -3.37 20.65 -21.81
N PRO A 23 -3.11 21.25 -22.99
CA PRO A 23 -2.41 20.59 -24.09
C PRO A 23 -0.93 20.39 -23.75
N ARG A 24 -0.18 19.64 -24.57
CA ARG A 24 1.29 19.57 -24.43
C ARG A 24 1.91 20.96 -24.62
N TYR A 25 2.81 21.34 -23.71
CA TYR A 25 3.44 22.66 -23.71
C TYR A 25 4.91 22.62 -23.31
N ALA A 26 5.66 23.65 -23.71
CA ALA A 26 6.98 23.96 -23.17
C ALA A 26 6.87 24.97 -22.02
N ILE A 27 7.83 24.97 -21.09
CA ILE A 27 7.87 25.92 -19.97
C ILE A 27 9.23 26.62 -19.93
N LEU A 28 9.26 27.93 -19.68
CA LEU A 28 10.49 28.71 -19.57
C LEU A 28 10.96 28.84 -18.12
N SER A 29 12.20 28.44 -17.86
CA SER A 29 12.94 28.76 -16.65
C SER A 29 14.00 29.82 -16.95
N HIS A 30 14.07 30.86 -16.12
CA HIS A 30 14.95 32.00 -16.38
C HIS A 30 15.14 32.85 -15.11
N THR A 31 16.10 33.79 -15.15
CA THR A 31 16.27 34.80 -14.10
C THR A 31 15.63 36.12 -14.52
N TRP A 32 14.83 36.73 -13.66
CA TRP A 32 14.21 38.03 -13.95
C TRP A 32 15.26 39.14 -14.07
N GLY A 33 15.01 40.06 -15.00
CA GLY A 33 15.68 41.35 -15.07
C GLY A 33 15.04 42.37 -14.12
N PRO A 34 15.34 43.67 -14.28
CA PRO A 34 14.62 44.74 -13.61
C PRO A 34 13.13 44.72 -13.95
N ASP A 35 12.24 44.93 -12.97
CA ASP A 35 10.78 44.82 -13.15
C ASP A 35 10.23 45.68 -14.31
N ALA A 36 10.81 46.87 -14.56
CA ALA A 36 10.40 47.75 -15.65
C ALA A 36 10.68 47.17 -17.05
N GLU A 37 11.67 46.28 -17.15
CA GLU A 37 12.10 45.60 -18.38
C GLU A 37 11.38 44.25 -18.58
N GLU A 38 10.55 43.84 -17.63
CA GLU A 38 9.80 42.59 -17.72
C GLU A 38 8.46 42.78 -18.44
N VAL A 39 8.12 41.80 -19.27
CA VAL A 39 6.84 41.77 -19.98
C VAL A 39 5.81 41.10 -19.08
N THR A 40 4.77 41.86 -18.75
CA THR A 40 3.67 41.45 -17.86
C THR A 40 2.49 40.88 -18.65
N PHE A 41 1.53 40.28 -17.94
CA PHE A 41 0.25 39.86 -18.52
C PHE A 41 -0.47 41.04 -19.19
N ALA A 42 -0.53 42.20 -18.52
CA ALA A 42 -1.19 43.40 -19.05
C ALA A 42 -0.52 43.90 -20.35
N ASP A 43 0.81 43.84 -20.44
CA ASP A 43 1.53 44.22 -21.66
C ASP A 43 1.09 43.36 -22.85
N LEU A 44 1.07 42.03 -22.70
CA LEU A 44 0.67 41.13 -23.78
C LEU A 44 -0.82 41.21 -24.10
N ALA A 45 -1.68 41.36 -23.09
CA ALA A 45 -3.12 41.52 -23.28
C ALA A 45 -3.47 42.76 -24.13
N GLN A 46 -2.63 43.80 -24.07
CA GLN A 46 -2.75 45.03 -24.87
C GLN A 46 -1.95 44.98 -26.18
N GLY A 47 -1.29 43.85 -26.50
CA GLY A 47 -0.45 43.71 -27.70
C GLY A 47 0.88 44.47 -27.64
N GLY A 48 1.34 44.83 -26.44
CA GLY A 48 2.57 45.58 -26.18
C GLY A 48 3.75 44.74 -25.71
N GLY A 49 4.71 45.39 -25.03
CA GLY A 49 5.87 44.74 -24.40
C GLY A 49 7.05 44.38 -25.31
N MET A 50 6.90 44.45 -26.65
CA MET A 50 7.97 44.07 -27.60
C MET A 50 9.27 44.87 -27.49
N HIS A 51 9.19 46.10 -26.97
CA HIS A 51 10.36 46.97 -26.78
C HIS A 51 11.13 46.68 -25.49
N LYS A 52 10.53 45.93 -24.55
CA LYS A 52 11.14 45.61 -23.26
C LYS A 52 12.19 44.52 -23.41
N HIS A 53 13.28 44.60 -22.65
CA HIS A 53 14.35 43.60 -22.75
C HIS A 53 13.87 42.16 -22.46
N GLY A 54 12.93 42.01 -21.53
CA GLY A 54 12.30 40.73 -21.16
C GLY A 54 11.52 40.06 -22.30
N TYR A 55 11.22 40.76 -23.40
CA TYR A 55 10.58 40.14 -24.56
C TYR A 55 11.49 39.11 -25.26
N LYS A 56 12.83 39.28 -25.17
CA LYS A 56 13.81 38.38 -25.80
C LYS A 56 13.65 36.92 -25.36
N LYS A 57 13.42 36.68 -24.06
CA LYS A 57 13.26 35.33 -23.50
C LYS A 57 11.91 34.69 -23.87
N ILE A 58 10.86 35.49 -24.04
CA ILE A 58 9.54 35.02 -24.50
C ILE A 58 9.65 34.55 -25.95
N ARG A 59 10.26 35.37 -26.80
CA ARG A 59 10.52 35.03 -28.20
C ARG A 59 11.36 33.76 -28.33
N PHE A 60 12.45 33.67 -27.56
CA PHE A 60 13.26 32.45 -27.47
C PHE A 60 12.42 31.21 -27.14
N CYS A 61 11.62 31.26 -26.07
CA CYS A 61 10.83 30.12 -25.63
C CYS A 61 9.85 29.66 -26.71
N GLY A 62 9.15 30.61 -27.34
CA GLY A 62 8.19 30.30 -28.39
C GLY A 62 8.85 29.76 -29.66
N GLU A 63 9.99 30.32 -30.09
CA GLU A 63 10.74 29.81 -31.25
C GLU A 63 11.27 28.40 -30.98
N GLN A 64 11.82 28.14 -29.80
CA GLN A 64 12.30 26.82 -29.41
C GLN A 64 11.14 25.81 -29.28
N ALA A 65 10.00 26.23 -28.70
CA ALA A 65 8.79 25.40 -28.65
C ALA A 65 8.31 25.00 -30.05
N LYS A 66 8.31 25.95 -31.00
CA LYS A 66 7.95 25.69 -32.39
C LYS A 66 8.92 24.70 -33.06
N GLN A 67 10.22 24.84 -32.83
CA GLN A 67 11.23 23.89 -33.35
C GLN A 67 11.01 22.48 -32.82
N ASP A 68 10.58 22.36 -31.56
CA ASP A 68 10.28 21.07 -30.90
C ASP A 68 8.85 20.55 -31.15
N GLY A 69 8.08 21.20 -32.04
CA GLY A 69 6.72 20.79 -32.40
C GLY A 69 5.68 21.03 -31.30
N LEU A 70 5.94 21.93 -30.36
CA LEU A 70 5.02 22.34 -29.31
C LEU A 70 4.33 23.65 -29.68
N GLN A 71 3.01 23.58 -29.85
CA GLN A 71 2.20 24.76 -30.19
C GLN A 71 2.08 25.76 -29.04
N TYR A 72 2.09 25.26 -27.80
CA TYR A 72 1.89 26.06 -26.60
C TYR A 72 3.15 26.13 -25.75
N PHE A 73 3.36 27.27 -25.10
CA PHE A 73 4.43 27.44 -24.13
C PHE A 73 4.02 28.37 -22.99
N TRP A 74 4.77 28.34 -21.89
CA TRP A 74 4.45 29.10 -20.68
C TRP A 74 5.64 29.91 -20.18
N VAL A 75 5.36 31.15 -19.76
CA VAL A 75 6.30 32.07 -19.14
C VAL A 75 5.62 32.76 -17.96
N ASP A 76 6.14 32.58 -16.75
CA ASP A 76 5.60 33.12 -15.49
C ASP A 76 5.36 34.64 -15.52
N THR A 77 6.17 35.40 -16.26
CA THR A 77 6.09 36.86 -16.24
C THR A 77 4.81 37.39 -16.87
N CYS A 78 4.27 36.68 -17.86
CA CYS A 78 3.13 37.14 -18.65
C CYS A 78 1.99 36.12 -18.77
N CYS A 79 2.17 34.87 -18.34
CA CYS A 79 1.07 33.91 -18.21
C CYS A 79 0.31 34.02 -16.89
N ILE A 80 0.86 34.71 -15.89
CA ILE A 80 0.20 34.95 -14.60
C ILE A 80 -0.16 36.44 -14.51
N ASP A 81 -1.42 36.74 -14.21
CA ASP A 81 -1.81 38.08 -13.79
C ASP A 81 -1.40 38.30 -12.32
N LYS A 82 -0.22 38.89 -12.13
CA LYS A 82 0.32 39.19 -10.81
C LYS A 82 -0.43 40.31 -10.07
N SER A 83 -1.32 41.04 -10.76
CA SER A 83 -2.18 42.04 -10.12
C SER A 83 -3.37 41.41 -9.40
N ASP A 84 -3.80 40.23 -9.86
CA ASP A 84 -4.78 39.39 -9.18
C ASP A 84 -4.09 38.53 -8.10
N LYS A 85 -4.33 38.88 -6.83
CA LYS A 85 -3.74 38.16 -5.70
C LYS A 85 -4.24 36.72 -5.57
N ALA A 86 -5.48 36.44 -5.95
CA ALA A 86 -6.04 35.09 -5.90
C ALA A 86 -5.41 34.22 -6.98
N GLU A 87 -5.25 34.76 -8.19
CA GLU A 87 -4.53 34.09 -9.27
C GLU A 87 -3.06 33.85 -8.90
N LEU A 88 -2.37 34.86 -8.37
CA LEU A 88 -0.97 34.73 -7.96
C LEU A 88 -0.79 33.64 -6.89
N SER A 89 -1.68 33.59 -5.89
CA SER A 89 -1.65 32.54 -4.86
C SER A 89 -1.82 31.16 -5.47
N SER A 90 -2.85 30.98 -6.31
CA SER A 90 -3.12 29.71 -6.98
C SER A 90 -1.97 29.28 -7.91
N ALA A 91 -1.35 30.24 -8.61
CA ALA A 91 -0.21 30.01 -9.47
C ALA A 91 1.03 29.57 -8.69
N ILE A 92 1.31 30.18 -7.54
CA ILE A 92 2.42 29.79 -6.66
C ILE A 92 2.24 28.35 -6.16
N GLN A 93 1.03 28.00 -5.72
CA GLN A 93 0.71 26.64 -5.25
C GLN A 93 0.79 25.60 -6.37
N SER A 94 0.51 26.00 -7.62
CA SER A 94 0.50 25.10 -8.78
C SER A 94 1.84 25.02 -9.52
N MET A 95 2.79 25.90 -9.23
CA MET A 95 3.98 26.11 -10.07
C MET A 95 4.84 24.86 -10.23
N PHE A 96 5.09 24.13 -9.13
CA PHE A 96 5.85 22.88 -9.18
C PHE A 96 5.20 21.86 -10.13
N ARG A 97 3.87 21.73 -10.06
CA ARG A 97 3.08 20.83 -10.92
C ARG A 97 3.16 21.25 -12.39
N TRP A 98 3.05 22.55 -12.68
CA TRP A 98 3.21 23.06 -14.05
C TRP A 98 4.59 22.76 -14.63
N TYR A 99 5.66 22.90 -13.85
CA TYR A 99 6.99 22.47 -14.29
C TYR A 99 7.08 20.94 -14.47
N GLN A 100 6.47 20.16 -13.58
CA GLN A 100 6.43 18.69 -13.67
C GLN A 100 5.67 18.16 -14.89
N ASP A 101 4.61 18.87 -15.31
CA ASP A 101 3.73 18.46 -16.41
C ASP A 101 4.13 19.03 -17.77
N ALA A 102 5.03 20.01 -17.81
CA ALA A 102 5.61 20.48 -19.06
C ALA A 102 6.30 19.35 -19.84
N THR A 103 6.15 19.37 -21.17
CA THR A 103 6.84 18.42 -22.05
C THR A 103 8.34 18.67 -22.08
N LYS A 104 8.74 19.95 -22.06
CA LYS A 104 10.14 20.39 -21.97
C LYS A 104 10.23 21.68 -21.16
N CYS A 105 11.26 21.77 -20.32
CA CYS A 105 11.66 23.01 -19.66
C CYS A 105 12.89 23.59 -20.36
N TYR A 106 12.79 24.82 -20.86
CA TYR A 106 13.91 25.55 -21.45
C TYR A 106 14.49 26.49 -20.42
N VAL A 107 15.77 26.32 -20.08
CA VAL A 107 16.51 27.20 -19.19
C VAL A 107 17.27 28.21 -20.03
N PHE A 108 16.86 29.48 -19.97
CA PHE A 108 17.54 30.57 -20.66
C PHE A 108 18.55 31.27 -19.73
N LEU A 109 19.84 31.08 -20.00
CA LEU A 109 20.95 31.65 -19.22
C LEU A 109 21.44 32.94 -19.88
N SER A 110 20.93 34.08 -19.40
CA SER A 110 21.27 35.40 -19.95
C SER A 110 22.72 35.85 -19.66
N ASP A 111 23.40 35.16 -18.75
CA ASP A 111 24.78 35.45 -18.30
C ASP A 111 25.81 34.42 -18.76
N VAL A 112 25.42 33.50 -19.66
CA VAL A 112 26.32 32.49 -20.24
C VAL A 112 26.39 32.70 -21.75
N SER A 113 27.60 32.90 -22.27
CA SER A 113 27.86 32.96 -23.71
C SER A 113 28.45 31.65 -24.22
N ALA A 114 27.96 31.18 -25.36
CA ALA A 114 28.54 30.04 -26.07
C ALA A 114 29.68 30.45 -27.03
N ARG A 115 29.89 31.76 -27.22
CA ARG A 115 30.92 32.28 -28.14
C ARG A 115 32.32 32.02 -27.57
N LYS A 116 33.26 31.65 -28.45
CA LYS A 116 34.67 31.52 -28.08
C LYS A 116 35.25 32.91 -27.81
N GLU A 117 35.72 33.16 -26.60
CA GLU A 117 36.65 34.26 -26.37
C GLU A 117 37.92 34.00 -27.19
N LYS A 118 38.39 35.01 -27.92
CA LYS A 118 39.71 34.99 -28.57
C LYS A 118 40.78 35.07 -27.49
N LEU A 119 41.12 33.94 -26.87
CA LEU A 119 42.36 33.81 -26.11
C LEU A 119 43.23 32.72 -26.72
N ASP A 120 44.51 33.06 -26.86
CA ASP A 120 45.55 32.28 -27.49
C ASP A 120 45.60 30.84 -26.98
N ASP A 121 45.55 29.94 -27.95
CA ASP A 121 46.29 28.68 -28.01
C ASP A 121 46.43 27.89 -26.71
N MET A 122 45.33 27.35 -26.18
CA MET A 122 45.33 26.02 -25.55
C MET A 122 43.93 25.38 -25.59
N LEU A 123 43.89 24.12 -26.02
CA LEU A 123 42.72 23.25 -26.14
C LEU A 123 42.02 23.07 -24.79
N THR A 124 40.96 23.85 -24.51
CA THR A 124 40.03 23.56 -23.41
C THR A 124 38.66 23.16 -23.94
N GLN A 125 38.21 21.99 -23.48
CA GLN A 125 36.83 21.55 -23.52
C GLN A 125 35.91 22.66 -22.97
N PHE A 126 34.85 22.96 -23.73
CA PHE A 126 33.71 23.83 -23.37
C PHE A 126 34.07 25.22 -22.78
N THR A 127 34.28 26.22 -23.64
CA THR A 127 34.53 27.62 -23.26
C THR A 127 33.44 28.24 -22.36
N TRP A 128 32.23 27.70 -22.35
CA TRP A 128 31.09 28.20 -21.58
C TRP A 128 30.96 27.55 -20.17
N GLU A 129 31.69 26.47 -19.87
CA GLU A 129 31.47 25.68 -18.64
C GLU A 129 31.71 26.51 -17.37
N SER A 130 32.75 27.35 -17.36
CA SER A 130 33.04 28.24 -16.22
C SER A 130 31.89 29.22 -15.98
N ALA A 131 31.40 29.87 -17.04
CA ALA A 131 30.28 30.82 -16.95
C ALA A 131 28.99 30.11 -16.50
N PHE A 132 28.75 28.88 -16.97
CA PHE A 132 27.63 28.07 -16.53
C PHE A 132 27.68 27.78 -15.03
N ARG A 133 28.82 27.37 -14.49
CA ARG A 133 29.00 27.11 -13.05
C ARG A 133 28.73 28.34 -12.19
N SER A 134 29.07 29.52 -12.70
CA SER A 134 28.85 30.80 -12.01
C SER A 134 27.53 31.49 -12.36
N SER A 135 26.67 30.87 -13.18
CA SER A 135 25.44 31.51 -13.62
C SER A 135 24.54 31.83 -12.42
N ARG A 136 23.96 33.04 -12.44
CA ARG A 136 22.98 33.50 -11.46
C ARG A 136 21.76 32.58 -11.39
N TRP A 137 21.48 31.81 -12.45
CA TRP A 137 20.38 30.86 -12.44
C TRP A 137 20.50 29.83 -11.30
N PHE A 138 21.71 29.37 -10.96
CA PHE A 138 21.93 28.44 -9.85
C PHE A 138 21.79 29.07 -8.46
N THR A 139 21.74 30.40 -8.37
CA THR A 139 21.62 31.14 -7.11
C THR A 139 20.21 31.64 -6.83
N ARG A 140 19.23 31.42 -7.72
CA ARG A 140 17.83 31.83 -7.48
C ARG A 140 17.04 30.73 -6.78
N GLY A 141 16.21 31.09 -5.80
CA GLY A 141 15.39 30.12 -5.05
C GLY A 141 14.44 29.32 -5.93
N TRP A 142 13.60 30.02 -6.70
CA TRP A 142 12.57 29.39 -7.54
C TRP A 142 13.13 28.44 -8.61
N THR A 143 14.32 28.69 -9.16
CA THR A 143 14.92 27.83 -10.20
C THR A 143 15.28 26.42 -9.69
N LEU A 144 15.24 26.18 -8.37
CA LEU A 144 15.43 24.85 -7.81
C LEU A 144 14.30 23.90 -8.21
N GLN A 145 13.05 24.31 -8.06
CA GLN A 145 11.92 23.49 -8.51
C GLN A 145 11.87 23.39 -10.04
N GLU A 146 12.31 24.42 -10.76
CA GLU A 146 12.37 24.43 -12.22
C GLU A 146 13.41 23.46 -12.78
N LEU A 147 14.42 23.10 -11.98
CA LEU A 147 15.41 22.05 -12.26
C LEU A 147 14.88 20.65 -11.93
N LEU A 148 14.23 20.51 -10.77
CA LEU A 148 13.86 19.21 -10.20
C LEU A 148 12.53 18.68 -10.73
N ALA A 149 11.53 19.53 -10.91
CA ALA A 149 10.18 19.11 -11.26
C ALA A 149 10.08 18.56 -12.71
N PRO A 150 10.64 19.20 -13.75
CA PRO A 150 10.50 18.73 -15.12
C PRO A 150 11.33 17.47 -15.39
N SER A 151 10.77 16.56 -16.19
CA SER A 151 11.47 15.38 -16.68
C SER A 151 12.62 15.74 -17.64
N ILE A 152 12.41 16.73 -18.51
CA ILE A 152 13.38 17.21 -19.50
C ILE A 152 13.66 18.69 -19.23
N VAL A 153 14.94 19.01 -19.02
CA VAL A 153 15.43 20.39 -18.85
C VAL A 153 16.60 20.59 -19.82
N GLU A 154 16.50 21.60 -20.68
CA GLU A 154 17.49 21.94 -21.71
C GLU A 154 18.04 23.34 -21.45
N PHE A 155 19.36 23.48 -21.41
CA PHE A 155 20.04 24.73 -21.08
C PHE A 155 20.50 25.45 -22.35
N PHE A 156 20.23 26.76 -22.42
CA PHE A 156 20.54 27.60 -23.57
C PHE A 156 21.30 28.86 -23.16
N SER A 157 22.25 29.28 -24.00
CA SER A 157 23.05 30.49 -23.82
C SER A 157 22.25 31.77 -24.13
N GLN A 158 22.83 32.94 -23.85
CA GLN A 158 22.26 34.23 -24.23
C GLN A 158 22.10 34.42 -25.76
N GLU A 159 22.81 33.61 -26.57
CA GLU A 159 22.73 33.54 -28.04
C GLU A 159 21.73 32.48 -28.54
N TRP A 160 21.00 31.83 -27.64
CA TRP A 160 20.05 30.75 -27.93
C TRP A 160 20.69 29.45 -28.41
N GLU A 161 21.99 29.25 -28.14
CA GLU A 161 22.67 28.00 -28.43
C GLU A 161 22.44 26.99 -27.30
N LYS A 162 22.08 25.75 -27.65
CA LYS A 162 21.89 24.66 -26.69
C LYS A 162 23.23 24.22 -26.11
N LEU A 163 23.39 24.36 -24.80
CA LEU A 163 24.59 23.97 -24.05
C LEU A 163 24.58 22.48 -23.68
N GLY A 164 23.39 21.95 -23.42
CA GLY A 164 23.18 20.56 -23.02
C GLY A 164 21.82 20.37 -22.34
N ASP A 165 21.49 19.14 -21.99
CA ASP A 165 20.33 18.83 -21.16
C ASP A 165 20.75 18.41 -19.74
N LYS A 166 19.79 18.33 -18.82
CA LYS A 166 20.02 17.93 -17.42
C LYS A 166 20.74 16.60 -17.28
N LYS A 167 20.52 15.64 -18.19
CA LYS A 167 21.15 14.33 -18.14
C LYS A 167 22.63 14.43 -18.56
N ALA A 168 22.91 15.13 -19.66
CA ALA A 168 24.26 15.36 -20.15
C ALA A 168 25.11 16.19 -19.16
N LEU A 169 24.49 17.17 -18.49
CA LEU A 169 25.16 18.09 -17.58
C LEU A 169 25.06 17.67 -16.10
N LYS A 170 24.54 16.47 -15.78
CA LYS A 170 24.20 16.11 -14.38
C LYS A 170 25.38 16.20 -13.41
N LEU A 171 26.57 15.77 -13.83
CA LEU A 171 27.77 15.81 -12.99
C LEU A 171 28.20 17.25 -12.69
N LEU A 172 28.02 18.16 -13.67
CA LEU A 172 28.30 19.57 -13.51
C LEU A 172 27.27 20.22 -12.57
N ILE A 173 25.98 19.94 -12.78
CA ILE A 173 24.88 20.43 -11.93
C ILE A 173 25.03 19.94 -10.49
N HIS A 174 25.36 18.65 -10.28
CA HIS A 174 25.63 18.08 -8.96
C HIS A 174 26.77 18.82 -8.25
N LYS A 175 27.89 19.10 -8.93
CA LYS A 175 29.02 19.84 -8.36
C LYS A 175 28.66 21.27 -7.95
N VAL A 176 27.74 21.92 -8.68
CA VAL A 176 27.32 23.30 -8.39
C VAL A 176 26.28 23.35 -7.28
N THR A 177 25.37 22.39 -7.22
CA THR A 177 24.16 22.46 -6.37
C THR A 177 24.15 21.49 -5.20
N SER A 178 25.06 20.51 -5.17
CA SER A 178 25.08 19.38 -4.23
C SER A 178 23.81 18.50 -4.25
N ILE A 179 22.94 18.66 -5.25
CA ILE A 179 21.76 17.81 -5.46
C ILE A 179 22.23 16.42 -5.89
N SER A 180 21.71 15.36 -5.27
CA SER A 180 22.08 13.98 -5.57
C SER A 180 21.88 13.62 -7.05
N LEU A 181 22.71 12.71 -7.56
CA LEU A 181 22.62 12.29 -8.95
C LEU A 181 21.28 11.58 -9.22
N GLU A 182 20.79 10.84 -8.24
CA GLU A 182 19.51 10.14 -8.27
C GLU A 182 18.34 11.12 -8.40
N ALA A 183 18.38 12.26 -7.68
CA ALA A 183 17.35 13.30 -7.82
C ALA A 183 17.39 13.95 -9.22
N LEU A 184 18.58 14.20 -9.75
CA LEU A 184 18.75 14.75 -11.11
C LEU A 184 18.32 13.76 -12.21
N ASP A 185 18.46 12.46 -11.97
CA ASP A 185 17.95 11.38 -12.84
C ASP A 185 16.41 11.22 -12.74
N GLY A 186 15.75 11.97 -11.86
CA GLY A 186 14.28 12.01 -11.73
C GLY A 186 13.70 11.00 -10.73
N ALA A 187 14.51 10.51 -9.79
CA ALA A 187 14.00 9.66 -8.73
C ALA A 187 13.01 10.43 -7.83
N PRO A 188 11.97 9.78 -7.26
CA PRO A 188 10.93 10.45 -6.47
C PRO A 188 11.53 11.25 -5.31
N LEU A 189 11.20 12.55 -5.19
CA LEU A 189 11.80 13.43 -4.19
C LEU A 189 11.54 12.97 -2.74
N ALA A 190 10.40 12.32 -2.49
CA ALA A 190 10.04 11.75 -1.19
C ALA A 190 11.01 10.68 -0.67
N GLN A 191 11.89 10.11 -1.51
CA GLN A 191 12.91 9.17 -1.06
C GLN A 191 14.06 9.86 -0.29
N PHE A 192 14.23 11.17 -0.48
CA PHE A 192 15.25 11.96 0.19
C PHE A 192 14.69 12.57 1.48
N SER A 193 15.51 12.61 2.52
CA SER A 193 15.11 13.19 3.81
C SER A 193 14.69 14.66 3.64
N VAL A 194 13.76 15.12 4.48
CA VAL A 194 13.36 16.54 4.52
C VAL A 194 14.59 17.45 4.66
N ASN A 195 15.55 17.07 5.52
CA ASN A 195 16.79 17.82 5.73
C ASN A 195 17.65 17.88 4.46
N GLU A 196 17.77 16.80 3.70
CA GLU A 196 18.50 16.81 2.42
C GLU A 196 17.83 17.73 1.40
N ARG A 197 16.51 17.63 1.26
CA ARG A 197 15.74 18.49 0.35
C ARG A 197 15.83 19.97 0.72
N LEU A 198 15.81 20.29 2.02
CA LEU A 198 16.02 21.65 2.53
C LEU A 198 17.43 22.17 2.21
N ARG A 199 18.47 21.33 2.29
CA ARG A 199 19.86 21.72 2.00
C ARG A 199 20.09 22.12 0.54
N TRP A 200 19.30 21.62 -0.41
CA TRP A 200 19.42 22.01 -1.83
C TRP A 200 19.16 23.50 -2.09
N LYS A 201 18.64 24.23 -1.10
CA LYS A 201 18.45 25.68 -1.15
C LYS A 201 19.65 26.51 -0.69
N GLU A 202 20.65 25.93 -0.01
CA GLU A 202 21.65 26.67 0.77
C GLU A 202 22.37 27.80 0.00
N SER A 203 22.69 27.57 -1.27
CA SER A 203 23.36 28.56 -2.14
C SER A 203 22.41 29.51 -2.87
N ARG A 204 21.12 29.50 -2.53
CA ARG A 204 20.06 30.20 -3.26
C ARG A 204 19.48 31.37 -2.46
N ILE A 205 19.23 32.45 -3.17
CA ILE A 205 18.65 33.70 -2.68
C ILE A 205 17.31 33.98 -3.37
N THR A 206 16.43 34.65 -2.64
CA THR A 206 15.12 35.08 -3.14
C THR A 206 14.98 36.60 -3.01
N THR A 207 14.18 37.22 -3.88
CA THR A 207 13.93 38.67 -3.82
C THR A 207 13.04 39.01 -2.63
N ARG A 208 11.98 38.23 -2.43
CA ARG A 208 11.16 38.27 -1.22
C ARG A 208 11.67 37.20 -0.26
N GLU A 209 11.79 37.53 1.01
CA GLU A 209 12.38 36.61 1.98
C GLU A 209 11.51 35.38 2.22
N GLU A 210 10.17 35.51 2.12
CA GLU A 210 9.20 34.42 2.29
C GLU A 210 9.25 33.40 1.15
N ASP A 211 9.65 33.82 -0.06
CA ASP A 211 9.84 32.91 -1.19
C ASP A 211 10.91 31.85 -0.91
N GLY A 212 11.79 32.09 0.07
CA GLY A 212 12.73 31.09 0.55
C GLY A 212 12.01 29.83 1.04
N ALA A 213 10.80 29.95 1.59
CA ALA A 213 9.93 28.84 1.98
C ALA A 213 9.00 28.42 0.83
N TYR A 214 8.32 29.36 0.15
CA TYR A 214 7.33 29.04 -0.88
C TYR A 214 7.92 28.30 -2.09
N SER A 215 9.18 28.58 -2.44
CA SER A 215 9.90 27.87 -3.52
C SER A 215 10.24 26.41 -3.20
N LEU A 216 10.08 25.98 -1.94
CA LEU A 216 10.35 24.61 -1.49
C LEU A 216 9.09 23.76 -1.35
N GLN A 217 7.90 24.36 -1.37
CA GLN A 217 6.65 23.66 -1.03
C GLN A 217 6.46 22.39 -1.88
N GLY A 218 6.64 22.48 -3.20
CA GLY A 218 6.50 21.34 -4.10
C GLY A 218 7.66 20.34 -4.01
N ILE A 219 8.86 20.78 -3.61
CA ILE A 219 10.02 19.90 -3.36
C ILE A 219 9.78 19.07 -2.10
N LEU A 220 9.09 19.64 -1.11
CA LEU A 220 8.76 19.03 0.17
C LEU A 220 7.38 18.36 0.18
N ASP A 221 6.71 18.33 -0.97
CA ASP A 221 5.38 17.74 -1.20
C ASP A 221 4.28 18.31 -0.27
N VAL A 222 4.36 19.60 0.03
CA VAL A 222 3.36 20.34 0.83
C VAL A 222 2.79 21.50 0.01
N GLU A 223 1.58 21.94 0.35
CA GLU A 223 0.94 23.10 -0.28
C GLU A 223 0.86 24.25 0.72
N LEU A 224 1.37 25.41 0.33
CA LEU A 224 1.47 26.57 1.19
C LEU A 224 0.98 27.83 0.47
N ALA A 225 -0.15 28.38 0.91
CA ALA A 225 -0.66 29.64 0.38
C ALA A 225 0.27 30.81 0.76
N PRO A 226 0.74 31.62 -0.20
CA PRO A 226 1.67 32.71 0.07
C PRO A 226 1.02 33.85 0.84
N VAL A 227 1.62 34.23 1.98
CA VAL A 227 1.29 35.42 2.78
C VAL A 227 2.51 36.32 2.83
N TYR A 228 2.59 37.25 1.87
CA TYR A 228 3.67 38.23 1.85
C TYR A 228 3.49 39.27 2.96
N GLY A 229 4.56 39.54 3.71
CA GLY A 229 4.56 40.37 4.91
C GLY A 229 4.62 39.58 6.23
N GLU A 230 4.52 38.24 6.21
CA GLU A 230 4.68 37.40 7.41
C GLU A 230 6.15 37.19 7.81
N GLY A 231 7.06 37.57 6.91
CA GLY A 231 8.50 37.43 7.07
C GLY A 231 9.00 36.00 6.92
N ALA A 232 10.32 35.85 6.71
CA ALA A 232 10.91 34.54 6.44
C ALA A 232 10.65 33.52 7.56
N ALA A 233 10.75 33.94 8.82
CA ALA A 233 10.54 33.06 9.97
C ALA A 233 9.08 32.56 10.07
N GLY A 234 8.10 33.40 9.70
CA GLY A 234 6.68 33.00 9.65
C GLY A 234 6.43 31.97 8.55
N ALA A 235 6.92 32.25 7.35
CA ALA A 235 6.77 31.36 6.20
C ALA A 235 7.45 30.00 6.42
N PHE A 236 8.66 29.97 7.00
CA PHE A 236 9.36 28.72 7.33
C PHE A 236 8.66 27.94 8.44
N ARG A 237 8.10 28.60 9.46
CA ARG A 237 7.34 27.93 10.50
C ARG A 237 6.15 27.18 9.90
N ARG A 238 5.36 27.85 9.08
CA ARG A 238 4.21 27.22 8.41
C ARG A 238 4.63 26.09 7.48
N LEU A 239 5.73 26.26 6.74
CA LEU A 239 6.28 25.18 5.92
C LEU A 239 6.63 23.95 6.76
N MET A 240 7.26 24.13 7.92
CA MET A 240 7.60 23.03 8.82
C MET A 240 6.37 22.41 9.50
N ASP A 241 5.37 23.23 9.86
CA ASP A 241 4.10 22.75 10.42
C ASP A 241 3.35 21.88 9.40
N GLU A 242 3.38 22.28 8.12
CA GLU A 242 2.81 21.53 7.01
C GLU A 242 3.50 20.17 6.81
N ILE A 243 4.83 20.14 6.88
CA ILE A 243 5.62 18.89 6.84
C ILE A 243 5.27 17.99 8.02
N GLY A 244 5.28 18.52 9.25
CA GLY A 244 4.97 17.76 10.45
C GLY A 244 3.56 17.17 10.42
N THR A 245 2.59 17.95 9.93
CA THR A 245 1.21 17.49 9.76
C THR A 245 1.11 16.36 8.74
N LEU A 246 1.80 16.47 7.61
CA LEU A 246 1.89 15.39 6.62
C LEU A 246 2.48 14.11 7.21
N GLU A 247 3.60 14.22 7.95
CA GLU A 247 4.25 13.08 8.59
C GLU A 247 3.35 12.40 9.63
N ILE A 248 2.65 13.18 10.47
CA ILE A 248 1.69 12.65 11.45
C ILE A 248 0.53 11.96 10.74
N CYS A 249 -0.02 12.56 9.68
CA CYS A 249 -1.13 12.00 8.91
C CYS A 249 -0.77 10.64 8.32
N VAL A 250 0.37 10.55 7.63
CA VAL A 250 0.88 9.28 7.06
C VAL A 250 1.10 8.24 8.14
N ARG A 251 1.67 8.64 9.29
CA ARG A 251 1.88 7.74 10.43
C ARG A 251 0.57 7.22 11.02
N ASN A 252 -0.43 8.09 11.21
CA ASN A 252 -1.72 7.72 11.79
C ASN A 252 -2.52 6.81 10.84
N MET A 253 -2.40 6.99 9.52
CA MET A 253 -3.01 6.08 8.53
C MET A 253 -2.34 4.69 8.52
N ARG A 254 -1.06 4.61 8.88
CA ARG A 254 -0.26 3.39 8.81
C ARG A 254 -0.58 2.44 9.97
N TYR A 255 -1.58 1.60 9.76
CA TYR A 255 -1.85 0.45 10.63
C TYR A 255 -0.92 -0.74 10.27
N THR A 256 -0.84 -1.09 8.98
CA THR A 256 0.23 -1.91 8.39
C THR A 256 0.80 -1.21 7.15
N ASP A 257 1.88 -1.76 6.57
CA ASP A 257 2.35 -1.33 5.25
C ASP A 257 2.12 -2.46 4.25
N PRO A 258 1.19 -2.28 3.28
CA PRO A 258 0.85 -3.34 2.33
C PRO A 258 2.04 -3.86 1.52
N ARG A 259 3.12 -3.08 1.38
CA ARG A 259 4.37 -3.50 0.71
C ARG A 259 5.09 -4.60 1.50
N TYR A 260 5.15 -4.46 2.81
CA TYR A 260 5.73 -5.49 3.69
C TYR A 260 4.79 -6.67 3.84
N ASP A 261 3.47 -6.45 3.84
CA ASP A 261 2.50 -7.55 3.82
C ASP A 261 2.65 -8.41 2.57
N LYS A 262 2.79 -7.78 1.38
CA LYS A 262 3.09 -8.50 0.12
C LYS A 262 4.36 -9.32 0.24
N GLN A 263 5.46 -8.73 0.72
CA GLN A 263 6.74 -9.42 0.86
C GLN A 263 6.63 -10.63 1.81
N ARG A 264 5.99 -10.44 2.97
CA ARG A 264 5.73 -11.51 3.94
C ARG A 264 4.90 -12.64 3.32
N ILE A 265 3.88 -12.32 2.54
CA ILE A 265 3.02 -13.30 1.85
C ILE A 265 3.82 -14.10 0.82
N GLU A 266 4.65 -13.43 0.01
CA GLU A 266 5.53 -14.08 -0.97
C GLU A 266 6.51 -15.03 -0.29
N ASP A 267 7.19 -14.58 0.77
CA ASP A 267 8.15 -15.39 1.52
C ASP A 267 7.47 -16.60 2.17
N ALA A 268 6.32 -16.40 2.81
CA ALA A 268 5.54 -17.47 3.46
C ALA A 268 5.03 -18.52 2.46
N LYS A 269 4.77 -18.15 1.20
CA LYS A 269 4.34 -19.06 0.13
C LYS A 269 5.51 -19.63 -0.69
N GLY A 270 6.75 -19.34 -0.27
CA GLY A 270 7.97 -19.90 -0.84
C GLY A 270 8.43 -19.22 -2.13
N GLY A 271 8.20 -17.91 -2.22
CA GLY A 271 8.59 -17.04 -3.33
C GLY A 271 7.53 -16.90 -4.42
N LEU A 272 7.73 -15.93 -5.29
CA LEU A 272 6.89 -15.67 -6.46
C LEU A 272 7.53 -16.26 -7.73
N LEU A 273 6.78 -17.10 -8.45
CA LEU A 273 7.23 -17.71 -9.71
C LEU A 273 6.59 -17.00 -10.91
N ALA A 274 7.42 -16.31 -11.70
CA ALA A 274 6.97 -15.52 -12.86
C ALA A 274 6.10 -16.33 -13.83
N ASP A 275 6.54 -17.54 -14.16
CA ASP A 275 5.87 -18.38 -15.15
C ASP A 275 4.55 -18.98 -14.65
N SER A 276 4.25 -18.88 -13.35
CA SER A 276 2.95 -19.30 -12.79
C SER A 276 1.85 -18.23 -12.90
N TYR A 277 2.18 -16.98 -13.25
CA TYR A 277 1.18 -15.91 -13.37
C TYR A 277 1.17 -15.21 -14.74
N ARG A 278 2.28 -15.25 -15.51
CA ARG A 278 2.43 -14.50 -16.77
C ARG A 278 1.33 -14.74 -17.81
N TRP A 279 0.71 -15.92 -17.80
CA TRP A 279 -0.42 -16.24 -18.67
C TRP A 279 -1.57 -15.22 -18.59
N ILE A 280 -1.71 -14.49 -17.47
CA ILE A 280 -2.73 -13.45 -17.32
C ILE A 280 -2.52 -12.26 -18.25
N LEU A 281 -1.27 -11.95 -18.61
CA LEU A 281 -0.94 -10.81 -19.47
C LEU A 281 -1.44 -11.03 -20.91
N ASP A 282 -1.48 -12.29 -21.34
CA ASP A 282 -2.00 -12.71 -22.65
C ASP A 282 -3.50 -13.03 -22.61
N ASN A 283 -4.14 -12.95 -21.44
CA ASN A 283 -5.54 -13.25 -21.28
C ASN A 283 -6.42 -12.14 -21.87
N THR A 284 -7.36 -12.50 -22.74
CA THR A 284 -8.22 -11.55 -23.46
C THR A 284 -9.05 -10.68 -22.53
N THR A 285 -9.52 -11.24 -21.41
CA THR A 285 -10.31 -10.53 -20.40
C THR A 285 -9.46 -9.48 -19.68
N PHE A 286 -8.22 -9.83 -19.33
CA PHE A 286 -7.28 -8.88 -18.73
C PHE A 286 -6.90 -7.77 -19.71
N GLN A 287 -6.58 -8.11 -20.97
CA GLN A 287 -6.25 -7.14 -22.00
C GLN A 287 -7.42 -6.20 -22.29
N GLN A 288 -8.65 -6.72 -22.36
CA GLN A 288 -9.86 -5.91 -22.47
C GLN A 288 -9.97 -4.93 -21.29
N TRP A 289 -9.82 -5.41 -20.06
CA TRP A 289 -9.84 -4.53 -18.90
C TRP A 289 -8.73 -3.48 -18.95
N GLN A 290 -7.53 -3.81 -19.42
CA GLN A 290 -6.42 -2.86 -19.46
C GLN A 290 -6.63 -1.78 -20.53
N GLN A 291 -7.09 -2.17 -21.73
CA GLN A 291 -7.14 -1.31 -22.91
C GLN A 291 -8.46 -0.54 -23.06
N ASP A 292 -9.58 -1.12 -22.62
CA ASP A 292 -10.89 -0.46 -22.71
C ASP A 292 -10.99 0.68 -21.69
N PRO A 293 -11.21 1.94 -22.12
CA PRO A 293 -11.46 3.05 -21.22
C PRO A 293 -12.79 2.91 -20.47
N ASN A 294 -13.73 2.09 -20.91
CA ASN A 294 -14.98 1.91 -20.17
C ASN A 294 -14.83 0.82 -19.11
N SER A 295 -13.96 -0.16 -19.29
CA SER A 295 -13.72 -1.19 -18.28
C SER A 295 -12.97 -0.64 -17.07
N ARG A 296 -13.59 -0.75 -15.89
CA ARG A 296 -13.05 -0.16 -14.65
C ARG A 296 -12.75 -1.16 -13.56
N LEU A 297 -13.53 -2.22 -13.42
CA LEU A 297 -13.37 -3.23 -12.38
C LEU A 297 -13.04 -4.58 -12.99
N LEU A 298 -11.88 -5.14 -12.66
CA LEU A 298 -11.54 -6.53 -12.93
C LEU A 298 -11.77 -7.36 -11.68
N TRP A 299 -12.68 -8.32 -11.74
CA TRP A 299 -12.89 -9.28 -10.66
C TRP A 299 -12.22 -10.61 -11.00
N VAL A 300 -11.16 -10.95 -10.26
CA VAL A 300 -10.45 -12.23 -10.34
C VAL A 300 -11.07 -13.21 -9.34
N LYS A 301 -11.93 -14.10 -9.82
CA LYS A 301 -12.59 -15.09 -8.98
C LYS A 301 -12.01 -16.48 -9.16
N GLY A 302 -11.93 -17.22 -8.06
CA GLY A 302 -11.45 -18.58 -8.12
C GLY A 302 -11.57 -19.33 -6.80
N ASP A 303 -11.56 -20.65 -6.87
CA ASP A 303 -11.65 -21.53 -5.72
C ASP A 303 -10.41 -21.43 -4.80
N PRO A 304 -10.51 -21.92 -3.55
CA PRO A 304 -9.39 -21.90 -2.62
C PRO A 304 -8.17 -22.64 -3.17
N GLY A 305 -6.98 -22.09 -2.96
CA GLY A 305 -5.72 -22.73 -3.39
C GLY A 305 -5.39 -22.65 -4.89
N LYS A 306 -6.22 -21.99 -5.72
CA LYS A 306 -5.96 -21.77 -7.16
C LYS A 306 -4.95 -20.65 -7.48
N GLY A 307 -4.34 -20.04 -6.48
CA GLY A 307 -3.21 -19.11 -6.66
C GLY A 307 -3.55 -17.63 -6.85
N LYS A 308 -4.79 -17.18 -6.59
CA LYS A 308 -5.25 -15.77 -6.70
C LYS A 308 -4.25 -14.76 -6.10
N THR A 309 -3.87 -14.93 -4.84
CA THR A 309 -2.93 -14.02 -4.17
C THR A 309 -1.58 -13.92 -4.89
N MET A 310 -1.03 -15.06 -5.33
CA MET A 310 0.27 -15.08 -6.03
C MET A 310 0.16 -14.49 -7.43
N LEU A 311 -0.98 -14.70 -8.10
CA LEU A 311 -1.32 -14.07 -9.38
C LEU A 311 -1.35 -12.55 -9.24
N LEU A 312 -2.03 -12.02 -8.21
CA LEU A 312 -2.08 -10.58 -7.94
C LEU A 312 -0.72 -10.02 -7.52
N CYS A 313 0.08 -10.75 -6.74
CA CYS A 313 1.46 -10.35 -6.42
C CYS A 313 2.32 -10.19 -7.68
N GLY A 314 2.22 -11.15 -8.61
CA GLY A 314 2.86 -11.08 -9.92
C GLY A 314 2.37 -9.91 -10.74
N LEU A 315 1.06 -9.73 -10.82
CA LEU A 315 0.44 -8.64 -11.57
C LEU A 315 0.86 -7.26 -11.06
N ILE A 316 1.00 -7.09 -9.74
CA ILE A 316 1.52 -5.86 -9.13
C ILE A 316 2.95 -5.55 -9.62
N ASN A 317 3.81 -6.57 -9.74
CA ASN A 317 5.19 -6.39 -10.21
C ASN A 317 5.23 -6.00 -11.70
N GLU A 318 4.39 -6.62 -12.52
CA GLU A 318 4.26 -6.29 -13.95
C GLU A 318 3.69 -4.88 -14.14
N LEU A 319 2.59 -4.55 -13.44
CA LEU A 319 1.98 -3.23 -13.49
C LEU A 319 2.96 -2.15 -13.07
N ARG A 320 3.74 -2.35 -12.00
CA ARG A 320 4.77 -1.37 -11.59
C ARG A 320 5.78 -1.08 -12.69
N SER A 321 6.06 -2.05 -13.56
CA SER A 321 7.01 -1.93 -14.67
C SER A 321 6.36 -1.38 -15.95
N SER A 322 5.06 -1.61 -16.15
CA SER A 322 4.34 -1.27 -17.39
C SER A 322 3.51 0.00 -17.33
N ILE A 323 3.06 0.43 -16.15
CA ILE A 323 2.20 1.62 -16.03
C ILE A 323 3.01 2.90 -16.31
N PRO A 324 2.36 3.98 -16.79
CA PRO A 324 3.03 5.26 -17.00
C PRO A 324 3.77 5.70 -15.74
N GLN A 325 4.96 6.31 -15.88
CA GLN A 325 5.81 6.70 -14.75
C GLN A 325 5.12 7.62 -13.72
N LYS A 326 4.04 8.31 -14.12
CA LYS A 326 3.23 9.18 -13.27
C LYS A 326 2.02 8.49 -12.62
N ALA A 327 1.73 7.24 -12.95
CA ALA A 327 0.58 6.52 -12.42
C ALA A 327 0.81 6.07 -10.97
N LEU A 328 -0.25 6.05 -10.17
CA LEU A 328 -0.23 5.57 -8.79
C LEU A 328 -0.65 4.11 -8.74
N LEU A 329 -0.01 3.31 -7.90
CA LEU A 329 -0.36 1.92 -7.68
C LEU A 329 -0.53 1.67 -6.18
N SER A 330 -1.76 1.36 -5.76
CA SER A 330 -2.11 1.09 -4.37
C SER A 330 -2.76 -0.28 -4.26
N TYR A 331 -2.38 -1.06 -3.26
CA TYR A 331 -2.86 -2.42 -3.08
C TYR A 331 -3.01 -2.81 -1.62
N PHE A 332 -3.88 -3.79 -1.35
CA PHE A 332 -4.11 -4.34 -0.03
C PHE A 332 -4.37 -5.84 -0.11
N PHE A 333 -3.89 -6.59 0.88
CA PHE A 333 -4.08 -8.04 0.98
C PHE A 333 -4.89 -8.35 2.22
N CYS A 334 -6.14 -8.77 2.03
CA CYS A 334 -6.94 -9.24 3.15
C CYS A 334 -6.42 -10.60 3.64
N GLN A 335 -6.38 -10.80 4.95
CA GLN A 335 -6.01 -12.09 5.53
C GLN A 335 -6.89 -12.38 6.76
N ALA A 336 -7.79 -13.35 6.67
CA ALA A 336 -8.83 -13.57 7.69
C ALA A 336 -8.22 -13.89 9.06
N THR A 337 -7.07 -14.57 9.05
CA THR A 337 -6.31 -14.97 10.22
C THR A 337 -5.45 -13.86 10.82
N ASP A 338 -5.47 -12.64 10.28
CA ASP A 338 -4.67 -11.52 10.78
C ASP A 338 -5.61 -10.33 11.03
N VAL A 339 -5.90 -10.08 12.31
CA VAL A 339 -6.82 -9.01 12.77
C VAL A 339 -6.44 -7.62 12.25
N ARG A 340 -5.18 -7.46 11.84
CA ARG A 340 -4.67 -6.20 11.33
C ARG A 340 -5.13 -5.88 9.92
N ILE A 341 -5.45 -6.91 9.14
CA ILE A 341 -5.73 -6.82 7.70
C ILE A 341 -6.99 -7.60 7.31
N ASN A 342 -7.95 -7.75 8.23
CA ASN A 342 -9.19 -8.48 7.99
C ASN A 342 -10.47 -7.61 8.10
N SER A 343 -10.35 -6.28 8.02
CA SER A 343 -11.48 -5.36 8.13
C SER A 343 -11.57 -4.38 6.96
N ALA A 344 -12.79 -3.94 6.65
CA ALA A 344 -13.03 -2.95 5.60
C ALA A 344 -12.29 -1.62 5.86
N THR A 345 -12.24 -1.20 7.12
CA THR A 345 -11.49 -0.02 7.56
C THR A 345 -10.00 -0.17 7.30
N ALA A 346 -9.41 -1.34 7.59
CA ALA A 346 -8.00 -1.60 7.32
C ALA A 346 -7.69 -1.54 5.81
N VAL A 347 -8.59 -2.05 4.96
CA VAL A 347 -8.46 -1.96 3.50
C VAL A 347 -8.35 -0.51 3.03
N LEU A 348 -9.30 0.35 3.42
CA LEU A 348 -9.26 1.76 3.01
C LEU A 348 -8.05 2.50 3.59
N ARG A 349 -7.69 2.27 4.86
CA ARG A 349 -6.50 2.86 5.49
C ARG A 349 -5.22 2.48 4.74
N GLY A 350 -5.05 1.19 4.44
CA GLY A 350 -3.87 0.70 3.72
C GLY A 350 -3.77 1.27 2.30
N LEU A 351 -4.91 1.32 1.58
CA LEU A 351 -4.96 1.92 0.25
C LEU A 351 -4.64 3.42 0.27
N LEU A 352 -5.21 4.18 1.22
CA LEU A 352 -4.95 5.61 1.38
C LEU A 352 -3.51 5.90 1.76
N HIS A 353 -2.96 5.15 2.72
CA HIS A 353 -1.55 5.27 3.13
C HIS A 353 -0.62 5.15 1.92
N MET A 354 -0.87 4.17 1.03
CA MET A 354 -0.07 4.01 -0.19
C MET A 354 -0.26 5.13 -1.20
N LEU A 355 -1.48 5.65 -1.38
CA LEU A 355 -1.76 6.75 -2.29
C LEU A 355 -1.09 8.04 -1.82
N VAL A 356 -1.25 8.37 -0.54
CA VAL A 356 -0.65 9.56 0.07
C VAL A 356 0.86 9.48 0.07
N ALA A 357 1.45 8.32 0.35
CA ALA A 357 2.91 8.14 0.28
C ALA A 357 3.48 8.38 -1.13
N GLN A 358 2.69 8.13 -2.19
CA GLN A 358 3.11 8.35 -3.59
C GLN A 358 2.73 9.73 -4.13
N HIS A 359 1.70 10.35 -3.56
CA HIS A 359 1.20 11.67 -3.96
C HIS A 359 0.77 12.47 -2.71
N PRO A 360 1.72 13.07 -1.97
CA PRO A 360 1.44 13.63 -0.65
C PRO A 360 0.45 14.82 -0.64
N SER A 361 0.29 15.51 -1.77
CA SER A 361 -0.73 16.57 -1.91
C SER A 361 -2.17 16.06 -1.70
N LEU A 362 -2.41 14.75 -1.80
CA LEU A 362 -3.72 14.14 -1.48
C LEU A 362 -4.13 14.35 -0.01
N VAL A 363 -3.18 14.65 0.89
CA VAL A 363 -3.50 15.00 2.30
C VAL A 363 -4.41 16.23 2.40
N LEU A 364 -4.42 17.11 1.41
CA LEU A 364 -5.32 18.26 1.41
C LEU A 364 -6.80 17.84 1.40
N ASN A 365 -7.12 16.76 0.70
CA ASN A 365 -8.49 16.23 0.70
C ASN A 365 -8.87 15.67 2.08
N ILE A 366 -7.90 15.11 2.81
CA ILE A 366 -8.09 14.65 4.20
C ILE A 366 -8.36 15.84 5.13
N ARG A 367 -7.63 16.94 4.93
CA ARG A 367 -7.69 18.14 5.77
C ARG A 367 -8.93 19.01 5.60
N LYS A 368 -9.58 18.98 4.42
CA LYS A 368 -10.75 19.84 4.12
C LYS A 368 -11.87 19.71 5.15
N LYS A 369 -12.05 18.53 5.72
CA LYS A 369 -13.18 18.22 6.61
C LYS A 369 -12.74 17.82 8.03
N HIS A 370 -11.46 17.48 8.23
CA HIS A 370 -11.01 16.82 9.46
C HIS A 370 -9.59 17.23 9.87
N ASP A 371 -9.30 17.10 11.17
CA ASP A 371 -7.95 17.26 11.70
C ASP A 371 -7.15 15.96 11.47
N PRO A 372 -6.17 15.95 10.54
CA PRO A 372 -5.40 14.75 10.21
C PRO A 372 -4.45 14.30 11.34
N THR A 373 -4.26 15.14 12.38
CA THR A 373 -3.32 14.85 13.47
C THR A 373 -3.91 13.98 14.57
N SER A 374 -5.24 13.87 14.63
CA SER A 374 -5.94 13.02 15.59
C SER A 374 -5.83 11.55 15.20
N LYS A 375 -5.25 10.71 16.07
CA LYS A 375 -5.19 9.26 15.86
C LYS A 375 -6.57 8.60 15.96
N ALA A 376 -7.41 9.09 16.88
CA ALA A 376 -8.78 8.60 17.11
C ALA A 376 -9.63 8.64 15.83
N PHE A 377 -9.34 9.57 14.93
CA PHE A 377 -9.98 9.71 13.63
C PHE A 377 -10.02 8.43 12.78
N PHE A 378 -8.94 7.64 12.85
CA PHE A 378 -8.81 6.43 12.04
C PHE A 378 -9.24 5.16 12.80
N GLU A 379 -9.55 5.29 14.08
CA GLU A 379 -9.72 4.19 15.04
C GLU A 379 -11.07 4.21 15.75
N ASP A 380 -11.84 5.29 15.65
CA ASP A 380 -13.16 5.41 16.26
C ASP A 380 -14.25 4.59 15.53
N ALA A 381 -15.43 4.50 16.16
CA ALA A 381 -16.58 3.77 15.61
C ALA A 381 -17.08 4.33 14.26
N ASN A 382 -16.73 5.56 13.92
CA ASN A 382 -17.10 6.26 12.69
C ASN A 382 -16.01 6.21 11.62
N ALA A 383 -14.84 5.61 11.92
CA ALA A 383 -13.68 5.61 11.04
C ALA A 383 -14.02 5.15 9.61
N TRP A 384 -14.89 4.16 9.45
CA TRP A 384 -15.36 3.72 8.13
C TRP A 384 -16.01 4.83 7.32
N VAL A 385 -16.97 5.54 7.92
CA VAL A 385 -17.75 6.59 7.23
C VAL A 385 -16.80 7.68 6.75
N VAL A 386 -15.91 8.09 7.64
CA VAL A 386 -14.98 9.17 7.36
C VAL A 386 -13.93 8.78 6.32
N LEU A 387 -13.37 7.58 6.42
CA LEU A 387 -12.43 7.05 5.43
C LEU A 387 -13.08 6.92 4.06
N ALA A 388 -14.33 6.46 4.00
CA ALA A 388 -15.07 6.35 2.76
C ALA A 388 -15.29 7.73 2.10
N GLU A 389 -15.65 8.75 2.88
CA GLU A 389 -15.80 10.13 2.39
C GLU A 389 -14.49 10.72 1.87
N ILE A 390 -13.39 10.55 2.61
CA ILE A 390 -12.05 10.98 2.17
C ILE A 390 -11.66 10.30 0.86
N PHE A 391 -11.90 8.99 0.77
CA PHE A 391 -11.54 8.23 -0.40
C PHE A 391 -12.40 8.66 -1.60
N GLU A 392 -13.69 8.93 -1.40
CA GLU A 392 -14.58 9.51 -2.41
C GLU A 392 -14.06 10.87 -2.90
N ASP A 393 -13.68 11.77 -1.99
CA ASP A 393 -13.11 13.08 -2.33
C ASP A 393 -11.81 12.94 -3.16
N ILE A 394 -10.95 11.97 -2.81
CA ILE A 394 -9.71 11.68 -3.56
C ILE A 394 -10.01 11.12 -4.96
N LEU A 395 -10.98 10.21 -5.10
CA LEU A 395 -11.35 9.62 -6.39
C LEU A 395 -11.95 10.67 -7.35
N GLN A 396 -12.63 11.68 -6.80
CA GLN A 396 -13.21 12.80 -7.54
C GLN A 396 -12.21 13.94 -7.79
N ASP A 397 -11.01 13.90 -7.20
CA ASP A 397 -10.00 14.94 -7.38
C ASP A 397 -9.55 15.02 -8.85
N THR A 398 -9.73 16.18 -9.46
CA THR A 398 -9.33 16.45 -10.84
C THR A 398 -7.81 16.46 -11.03
N ASN A 399 -7.04 16.46 -9.96
CA ASN A 399 -5.58 16.31 -9.95
C ASN A 399 -5.12 14.87 -9.68
N LEU A 400 -6.05 13.92 -9.48
CA LEU A 400 -5.69 12.53 -9.30
C LEU A 400 -5.02 12.02 -10.58
N ARG A 401 -3.79 11.53 -10.44
CA ARG A 401 -3.04 10.88 -11.52
C ARG A 401 -3.69 9.54 -11.86
N PRO A 402 -3.45 8.95 -13.05
CA PRO A 402 -3.95 7.61 -13.36
C PRO A 402 -3.61 6.64 -12.23
N THR A 403 -4.60 5.94 -11.69
CA THR A 403 -4.46 5.19 -10.44
C THR A 403 -4.98 3.77 -10.59
N TYR A 404 -4.22 2.80 -10.08
CA TYR A 404 -4.58 1.39 -10.02
C TYR A 404 -4.78 0.99 -8.56
N LEU A 405 -5.97 0.48 -8.24
CA LEU A 405 -6.35 0.03 -6.89
C LEU A 405 -6.56 -1.48 -6.91
N ILE A 406 -5.89 -2.20 -6.01
CA ILE A 406 -5.93 -3.66 -5.97
C ILE A 406 -6.30 -4.15 -4.58
N ILE A 407 -7.33 -5.01 -4.46
CA ILE A 407 -7.70 -5.65 -3.19
C ILE A 407 -7.68 -7.16 -3.39
N ASP A 408 -6.73 -7.85 -2.77
CA ASP A 408 -6.69 -9.31 -2.78
C ASP A 408 -7.57 -9.90 -1.67
N ALA A 409 -8.25 -11.00 -1.99
CA ALA A 409 -9.02 -11.85 -1.09
C ALA A 409 -10.12 -11.11 -0.32
N LEU A 410 -11.05 -10.44 -1.00
CA LEU A 410 -12.21 -9.79 -0.36
C LEU A 410 -12.98 -10.73 0.57
N ASP A 411 -13.07 -12.03 0.27
CA ASP A 411 -13.68 -13.03 1.14
C ASP A 411 -12.98 -13.22 2.50
N GLU A 412 -11.74 -12.76 2.63
CA GLU A 412 -10.97 -12.77 3.87
C GLU A 412 -11.13 -11.48 4.71
N CYS A 413 -11.95 -10.53 4.25
CA CYS A 413 -12.40 -9.41 5.08
C CYS A 413 -13.54 -9.86 5.99
N VAL A 414 -13.25 -10.05 7.27
CA VAL A 414 -14.21 -10.53 8.28
C VAL A 414 -15.12 -9.41 8.76
N ILE A 415 -14.57 -8.22 9.02
CA ILE A 415 -15.32 -7.11 9.63
C ILE A 415 -15.79 -6.14 8.54
N ASN A 416 -17.11 -5.92 8.45
CA ASN A 416 -17.76 -4.96 7.54
C ASN A 416 -17.59 -5.22 6.02
N LEU A 417 -17.39 -6.46 5.58
CA LEU A 417 -17.29 -6.82 4.15
C LEU A 417 -18.45 -6.28 3.28
N PRO A 418 -19.74 -6.35 3.68
CA PRO A 418 -20.83 -5.81 2.85
C PRO A 418 -20.66 -4.32 2.52
N LYS A 419 -20.17 -3.52 3.48
CA LYS A 419 -19.88 -2.09 3.27
C LYS A 419 -18.74 -1.88 2.28
N LEU A 420 -17.70 -2.72 2.35
CA LEU A 420 -16.59 -2.67 1.40
C LEU A 420 -17.01 -3.01 -0.03
N LEU A 421 -17.84 -4.05 -0.21
CA LEU A 421 -18.34 -4.43 -1.52
C LEU A 421 -19.22 -3.34 -2.13
N GLU A 422 -20.12 -2.76 -1.34
CA GLU A 422 -20.95 -1.63 -1.76
C GLU A 422 -20.08 -0.44 -2.17
N PHE A 423 -19.06 -0.11 -1.38
CA PHE A 423 -18.12 0.96 -1.69
C PHE A 423 -17.39 0.71 -3.02
N VAL A 424 -16.80 -0.46 -3.22
CA VAL A 424 -16.10 -0.80 -4.48
C VAL A 424 -17.07 -0.75 -5.67
N ALA A 425 -18.27 -1.30 -5.53
CA ALA A 425 -19.26 -1.28 -6.61
C ALA A 425 -19.67 0.14 -6.98
N LYS A 426 -19.98 0.99 -5.98
CA LYS A 426 -20.35 2.40 -6.17
C LYS A 426 -19.22 3.22 -6.81
N HIS A 427 -17.99 3.04 -6.34
CA HIS A 427 -16.87 3.91 -6.71
C HIS A 427 -16.02 3.43 -7.89
N SER A 428 -16.24 2.21 -8.36
CA SER A 428 -15.52 1.67 -9.52
C SER A 428 -15.69 2.49 -10.81
N SER A 429 -16.85 3.12 -11.01
CA SER A 429 -17.18 3.90 -12.23
C SER A 429 -17.11 5.42 -12.05
N VAL A 430 -16.85 5.93 -10.84
CA VAL A 430 -16.87 7.37 -10.53
C VAL A 430 -15.76 8.13 -11.26
N SER A 431 -14.57 7.54 -11.38
CA SER A 431 -13.41 8.20 -11.95
C SER A 431 -12.88 7.45 -13.16
N SER A 432 -12.82 8.14 -14.31
CA SER A 432 -12.23 7.60 -15.54
C SER A 432 -10.70 7.43 -15.47
N ARG A 433 -10.08 7.89 -14.39
CA ARG A 433 -8.63 7.79 -14.15
C ARG A 433 -8.25 6.60 -13.27
N VAL A 434 -9.24 5.91 -12.71
CA VAL A 434 -9.03 4.83 -11.75
C VAL A 434 -9.41 3.50 -12.39
N LYS A 435 -8.58 2.48 -12.17
CA LYS A 435 -8.88 1.08 -12.49
C LYS A 435 -8.72 0.22 -11.24
N TRP A 436 -9.69 -0.66 -11.03
CA TRP A 436 -9.79 -1.56 -9.88
C TRP A 436 -9.50 -2.99 -10.29
N ILE A 437 -8.77 -3.72 -9.45
CA ILE A 437 -8.66 -5.17 -9.48
C ILE A 437 -9.06 -5.69 -8.11
N VAL A 438 -9.99 -6.61 -8.06
CA VAL A 438 -10.34 -7.29 -6.81
C VAL A 438 -10.27 -8.79 -7.01
N SER A 439 -9.84 -9.52 -5.98
CA SER A 439 -9.89 -10.98 -5.99
C SER A 439 -10.79 -11.51 -4.88
N SER A 440 -11.47 -12.62 -5.14
CA SER A 440 -12.23 -13.33 -4.11
C SER A 440 -12.51 -14.78 -4.49
N ARG A 441 -13.12 -15.53 -3.58
CA ARG A 441 -13.81 -16.79 -3.89
C ARG A 441 -15.13 -16.57 -4.64
N ASN A 442 -15.65 -17.67 -5.18
CA ASN A 442 -16.93 -17.77 -5.89
C ASN A 442 -18.13 -17.77 -4.92
N TRP A 443 -18.22 -16.78 -4.03
CA TRP A 443 -19.32 -16.67 -3.06
C TRP A 443 -20.51 -15.90 -3.67
N PRO A 444 -21.75 -16.44 -3.61
CA PRO A 444 -22.93 -15.79 -4.18
C PRO A 444 -23.16 -14.37 -3.66
N ASP A 445 -22.90 -14.13 -2.38
CA ASP A 445 -23.10 -12.80 -1.77
C ASP A 445 -22.12 -11.75 -2.33
N ILE A 446 -20.87 -12.14 -2.58
CA ILE A 446 -19.87 -11.27 -3.20
C ILE A 446 -20.26 -11.00 -4.66
N GLU A 447 -20.67 -12.05 -5.38
CA GLU A 447 -21.13 -11.95 -6.77
C GLU A 447 -22.31 -10.98 -6.89
N ALA A 448 -23.35 -11.17 -6.09
CA ALA A 448 -24.57 -10.36 -6.11
C ALA A 448 -24.31 -8.87 -5.86
N GLN A 449 -23.30 -8.52 -5.04
CA GLN A 449 -22.92 -7.14 -4.79
C GLN A 449 -22.05 -6.56 -5.91
N LEU A 450 -21.03 -7.30 -6.38
CA LEU A 450 -20.15 -6.83 -7.44
C LEU A 450 -20.83 -6.78 -8.81
N GLU A 451 -21.89 -7.55 -9.06
CA GLU A 451 -22.75 -7.38 -10.26
C GLU A 451 -23.43 -6.01 -10.32
N ARG A 452 -23.57 -5.29 -9.20
CA ARG A 452 -24.10 -3.92 -9.19
C ARG A 452 -23.09 -2.91 -9.75
N ALA A 453 -21.81 -3.28 -9.86
CA ALA A 453 -20.77 -2.41 -10.38
C ALA A 453 -20.90 -2.23 -11.90
N GLY A 454 -20.93 -0.97 -12.36
CA GLY A 454 -20.90 -0.67 -13.78
C GLY A 454 -19.57 -1.03 -14.42
N HIS A 455 -19.60 -1.52 -15.66
CA HIS A 455 -18.41 -1.79 -16.48
C HIS A 455 -17.39 -2.76 -15.86
N LYS A 456 -17.90 -3.77 -15.14
CA LYS A 456 -17.13 -4.87 -14.59
C LYS A 456 -16.75 -5.88 -15.68
N VAL A 457 -15.56 -6.46 -15.51
CA VAL A 457 -15.07 -7.59 -16.29
C VAL A 457 -14.68 -8.71 -15.33
N ASN A 458 -15.17 -9.93 -15.61
CA ASN A 458 -14.98 -11.10 -14.74
C ASN A 458 -13.91 -12.03 -15.33
N LEU A 459 -12.88 -12.33 -14.54
CA LEU A 459 -11.87 -13.34 -14.84
C LEU A 459 -12.01 -14.48 -13.84
N SER A 460 -12.59 -15.60 -14.29
CA SER A 460 -12.66 -16.83 -13.50
C SER A 460 -11.44 -17.70 -13.77
N LEU A 461 -10.76 -18.15 -12.71
CA LEU A 461 -9.64 -19.08 -12.83
C LEU A 461 -10.11 -20.46 -13.33
N GLU A 462 -11.33 -20.88 -12.99
CA GLU A 462 -11.95 -22.14 -13.43
C GLU A 462 -12.15 -22.17 -14.95
N LEU A 463 -12.63 -21.06 -15.54
CA LEU A 463 -12.81 -20.95 -16.98
C LEU A 463 -11.48 -20.88 -17.76
N ASN A 464 -10.37 -20.67 -17.05
CA ASN A 464 -9.01 -20.66 -17.58
C ASN A 464 -8.21 -21.92 -17.20
N ALA A 465 -8.89 -23.04 -16.95
CA ALA A 465 -8.28 -24.29 -16.47
C ALA A 465 -7.01 -24.71 -17.21
N LYS A 466 -6.93 -24.59 -18.54
CA LYS A 466 -5.71 -24.92 -19.31
C LYS A 466 -4.50 -24.09 -18.91
N SER A 467 -4.69 -22.78 -18.73
CA SER A 467 -3.62 -21.87 -18.32
C SER A 467 -3.22 -22.10 -16.86
N ILE A 468 -4.20 -22.39 -15.98
CA ILE A 468 -3.94 -22.75 -14.59
C ILE A 468 -3.18 -24.08 -14.50
N ALA A 469 -3.59 -25.10 -15.24
CA ALA A 469 -2.91 -26.39 -15.29
C ALA A 469 -1.45 -26.24 -15.73
N ALA A 470 -1.19 -25.44 -16.76
CA ALA A 470 0.18 -25.12 -17.19
C ALA A 470 0.98 -24.40 -16.08
N ALA A 471 0.38 -23.41 -15.42
CA ALA A 471 1.01 -22.67 -14.33
C ALA A 471 1.32 -23.55 -13.10
N VAL A 472 0.41 -24.47 -12.77
CA VAL A 472 0.58 -25.47 -11.71
C VAL A 472 1.68 -26.47 -12.09
N ASP A 473 1.76 -26.89 -13.35
CA ASP A 473 2.83 -27.79 -13.81
C ASP A 473 4.22 -27.17 -13.62
N VAL A 474 4.38 -25.89 -13.99
CA VAL A 474 5.63 -25.17 -13.77
C VAL A 474 5.96 -25.05 -12.28
N PHE A 475 4.97 -24.78 -11.44
CA PHE A 475 5.13 -24.74 -9.99
C PHE A 475 5.54 -26.11 -9.42
N ILE A 476 4.94 -27.20 -9.90
CA ILE A 476 5.30 -28.58 -9.53
C ILE A 476 6.76 -28.84 -9.89
N LEU A 477 7.17 -28.53 -11.13
CA LEU A 477 8.55 -28.75 -11.59
C LEU A 477 9.56 -28.07 -10.66
N GLN A 478 9.32 -26.79 -10.32
CA GLN A 478 10.21 -26.04 -9.44
C GLN A 478 10.23 -26.61 -8.02
N LYS A 479 9.07 -26.93 -7.44
CA LYS A 479 9.00 -27.49 -6.07
C LYS A 479 9.62 -28.88 -5.98
N VAL A 480 9.47 -29.72 -7.01
CA VAL A 480 10.11 -31.04 -7.07
C VAL A 480 11.61 -30.91 -7.21
N ASP A 481 12.11 -30.00 -8.05
CA ASP A 481 13.55 -29.74 -8.18
C ASP A 481 14.15 -29.21 -6.87
N GLN A 482 13.49 -28.25 -6.22
CA GLN A 482 13.87 -27.78 -4.88
C GLN A 482 13.93 -28.93 -3.87
N LEU A 483 12.89 -29.74 -3.79
CA LEU A 483 12.81 -30.86 -2.86
C LEU A 483 13.88 -31.93 -3.16
N ALA A 484 14.13 -32.21 -4.44
CA ALA A 484 15.15 -33.17 -4.87
C ALA A 484 16.56 -32.71 -4.48
N ARG A 485 16.86 -31.41 -4.57
CA ARG A 485 18.12 -30.84 -4.09
C ARG A 485 18.24 -30.90 -2.57
N GLU A 486 17.21 -30.46 -1.85
CA GLU A 486 17.18 -30.46 -0.38
C GLU A 486 17.33 -31.88 0.21
N LYS A 487 16.69 -32.88 -0.40
CA LYS A 487 16.63 -34.26 0.10
C LYS A 487 17.55 -35.24 -0.63
N GLN A 488 18.36 -34.73 -1.57
CA GLN A 488 19.26 -35.49 -2.43
C GLN A 488 18.57 -36.70 -3.08
N TYR A 489 17.44 -36.46 -3.75
CA TYR A 489 16.69 -37.52 -4.42
C TYR A 489 17.45 -38.07 -5.63
N LYS A 490 17.37 -39.40 -5.78
CA LYS A 490 17.74 -40.06 -7.04
C LYS A 490 16.71 -39.75 -8.12
N ALA A 491 17.14 -39.82 -9.39
CA ALA A 491 16.30 -39.51 -10.54
C ALA A 491 14.97 -40.28 -10.54
N GLU A 492 14.97 -41.54 -10.08
CA GLU A 492 13.76 -42.35 -10.06
C GLU A 492 12.78 -41.95 -8.96
N VAL A 493 13.25 -41.37 -7.86
CA VAL A 493 12.38 -40.82 -6.80
C VAL A 493 11.84 -39.47 -7.23
N GLN A 494 12.68 -38.61 -7.79
CA GLN A 494 12.27 -37.32 -8.33
C GLN A 494 11.20 -37.48 -9.41
N HIS A 495 11.39 -38.42 -10.35
CA HIS A 495 10.41 -38.72 -11.39
C HIS A 495 9.08 -39.21 -10.79
N ALA A 496 9.13 -40.10 -9.79
CA ALA A 496 7.91 -40.58 -9.13
C ALA A 496 7.15 -39.46 -8.42
N VAL A 497 7.84 -38.54 -7.73
CA VAL A 497 7.21 -37.36 -7.11
C VAL A 497 6.58 -36.47 -8.18
N LEU A 498 7.32 -36.17 -9.26
CA LEU A 498 6.83 -35.34 -10.36
C LEU A 498 5.55 -35.88 -10.99
N GLN A 499 5.54 -37.18 -11.34
CA GLN A 499 4.38 -37.83 -11.94
C GLN A 499 3.18 -37.86 -10.99
N HIS A 500 3.42 -38.12 -9.70
CA HIS A 500 2.36 -38.16 -8.70
C HIS A 500 1.71 -36.78 -8.54
N LEU A 501 2.51 -35.72 -8.38
CA LEU A 501 1.98 -34.37 -8.21
C LEU A 501 1.18 -33.91 -9.44
N ARG A 502 1.69 -34.17 -10.66
CA ARG A 502 0.99 -33.84 -11.91
C ARG A 502 -0.38 -34.50 -12.02
N SER A 503 -0.48 -35.75 -11.59
CA SER A 503 -1.70 -36.55 -11.75
C SER A 503 -2.75 -36.30 -10.65
N ASN A 504 -2.38 -35.69 -9.52
CA ASN A 504 -3.23 -35.61 -8.33
C ASN A 504 -3.49 -34.17 -7.84
N ALA A 505 -2.72 -33.17 -8.30
CA ALA A 505 -2.87 -31.79 -7.82
C ALA A 505 -4.20 -31.14 -8.16
N ASP A 506 -4.90 -31.62 -9.20
CA ASP A 506 -6.20 -31.10 -9.65
C ASP A 506 -6.19 -29.56 -9.78
N ASP A 507 -5.17 -29.07 -10.47
CA ASP A 507 -4.90 -27.65 -10.71
C ASP A 507 -4.86 -26.77 -9.43
N THR A 508 -4.43 -27.35 -8.30
CA THR A 508 -4.44 -26.67 -6.98
C THR A 508 -3.02 -26.49 -6.44
N PHE A 509 -2.52 -25.25 -6.45
CA PHE A 509 -1.20 -24.89 -5.93
C PHE A 509 -1.05 -25.25 -4.44
N LEU A 510 -2.08 -25.03 -3.64
CA LEU A 510 -2.06 -25.32 -2.20
C LEU A 510 -1.87 -26.82 -1.93
N TRP A 511 -2.51 -27.69 -2.71
CA TRP A 511 -2.32 -29.15 -2.59
C TRP A 511 -0.85 -29.53 -2.83
N VAL A 512 -0.24 -28.98 -3.89
CA VAL A 512 1.19 -29.22 -4.20
C VAL A 512 2.09 -28.74 -3.06
N ALA A 513 1.81 -27.56 -2.50
CA ALA A 513 2.58 -27.01 -1.39
C ALA A 513 2.51 -27.90 -0.14
N LEU A 514 1.30 -28.33 0.25
CA LEU A 514 1.08 -29.21 1.40
C LEU A 514 1.77 -30.57 1.23
N VAL A 515 1.63 -31.21 0.05
CA VAL A 515 2.30 -32.49 -0.22
C VAL A 515 3.83 -32.32 -0.19
N CYS A 516 4.38 -31.27 -0.80
CA CYS A 516 5.82 -31.00 -0.73
C CYS A 516 6.31 -30.78 0.72
N GLN A 517 5.52 -30.10 1.56
CA GLN A 517 5.83 -29.89 2.97
C GLN A 517 5.88 -31.21 3.76
N GLU A 518 4.96 -32.14 3.49
CA GLU A 518 4.99 -33.50 4.06
C GLU A 518 6.19 -34.31 3.58
N LEU A 519 6.53 -34.21 2.30
CA LEU A 519 7.69 -34.91 1.75
C LEU A 519 9.02 -34.35 2.28
N ARG A 520 9.09 -33.06 2.64
CA ARG A 520 10.28 -32.46 3.27
C ARG A 520 10.67 -33.12 4.59
N VAL A 521 9.71 -33.58 5.39
CA VAL A 521 10.02 -34.29 6.64
C VAL A 521 10.10 -35.80 6.47
N THR A 522 9.61 -36.33 5.36
CA THR A 522 9.66 -37.76 5.05
C THR A 522 11.10 -38.18 4.71
N ALA A 523 11.59 -39.29 5.28
CA ALA A 523 12.90 -39.84 4.89
C ALA A 523 12.85 -40.36 3.45
N SER A 524 13.89 -40.11 2.65
CA SER A 524 13.91 -40.40 1.19
C SER A 524 13.53 -41.84 0.83
N ARG A 525 13.86 -42.83 1.68
CA ARG A 525 13.48 -44.24 1.52
C ARG A 525 11.98 -44.54 1.62
N HIS A 526 11.21 -43.67 2.29
CA HIS A 526 9.76 -43.84 2.51
C HIS A 526 8.91 -42.99 1.56
N VAL A 527 9.53 -42.10 0.77
CA VAL A 527 8.83 -41.15 -0.13
C VAL A 527 7.85 -41.87 -1.04
N ARG A 528 8.27 -42.94 -1.74
CA ARG A 528 7.37 -43.68 -2.66
C ARG A 528 6.17 -44.30 -1.95
N LYS A 529 6.37 -44.84 -0.74
CA LYS A 529 5.27 -45.39 0.06
C LYS A 529 4.31 -44.29 0.51
N LYS A 530 4.85 -43.15 0.95
CA LYS A 530 4.04 -41.99 1.37
C LYS A 530 3.30 -41.34 0.19
N LEU A 531 3.90 -41.32 -1.01
CA LEU A 531 3.29 -40.80 -2.24
C LEU A 531 1.97 -41.50 -2.57
N ALA A 532 1.97 -42.84 -2.52
CA ALA A 532 0.78 -43.66 -2.79
C ALA A 532 -0.40 -43.39 -1.84
N LEU A 533 -0.16 -42.68 -0.73
CA LEU A 533 -1.20 -42.33 0.24
C LEU A 533 -1.78 -40.93 0.03
N PHE A 534 -1.20 -40.07 -0.83
CA PHE A 534 -1.76 -38.74 -1.11
C PHE A 534 -2.87 -38.85 -2.17
N PRO A 535 -4.15 -38.60 -1.80
CA PRO A 535 -5.25 -38.67 -2.74
C PRO A 535 -5.32 -37.41 -3.63
N PRO A 536 -6.02 -37.50 -4.77
CA PRO A 536 -6.23 -36.35 -5.65
C PRO A 536 -7.17 -35.31 -5.03
N GLY A 537 -6.83 -34.03 -5.20
CA GLY A 537 -7.65 -32.91 -4.75
C GLY A 537 -7.50 -32.55 -3.26
N LEU A 538 -7.84 -31.30 -2.93
CA LEU A 538 -7.58 -30.70 -1.61
C LEU A 538 -8.44 -31.29 -0.49
N ASP A 539 -9.73 -31.53 -0.73
CA ASP A 539 -10.63 -32.08 0.29
C ASP A 539 -10.26 -33.51 0.68
N ALA A 540 -9.96 -34.35 -0.31
CA ALA A 540 -9.53 -35.72 -0.05
C ALA A 540 -8.20 -35.72 0.71
N LEU A 541 -7.30 -34.78 0.41
CA LEU A 541 -6.05 -34.61 1.14
C LEU A 541 -6.31 -34.25 2.61
N TYR A 542 -7.18 -33.28 2.89
CA TYR A 542 -7.56 -32.93 4.27
C TYR A 542 -8.22 -34.10 5.00
N LYS A 543 -9.16 -34.81 4.35
CA LYS A 543 -9.79 -36.01 4.93
C LYS A 543 -8.77 -37.07 5.27
N ARG A 544 -7.79 -37.30 4.39
CA ARG A 544 -6.71 -38.25 4.66
C ARG A 544 -5.82 -37.76 5.82
N MET A 545 -5.48 -36.48 5.89
CA MET A 545 -4.73 -35.91 7.01
C MET A 545 -5.47 -36.09 8.35
N MET A 546 -6.79 -35.87 8.36
CA MET A 546 -7.66 -36.15 9.52
C MET A 546 -7.58 -37.61 9.96
N VAL A 547 -7.72 -38.57 9.03
CA VAL A 547 -7.60 -40.00 9.35
C VAL A 547 -6.23 -40.32 9.95
N GLN A 548 -5.14 -39.77 9.40
CA GLN A 548 -3.80 -39.99 9.96
C GLN A 548 -3.65 -39.43 11.38
N MET A 549 -4.32 -38.31 11.68
CA MET A 549 -4.34 -37.74 13.02
C MET A 549 -5.16 -38.60 13.99
N SER A 550 -6.27 -39.17 13.53
CA SER A 550 -7.13 -40.05 14.35
C SER A 550 -6.49 -41.38 14.75
N GLU A 551 -5.45 -41.82 14.02
CA GLU A 551 -4.69 -43.04 14.31
C GLU A 551 -3.51 -42.81 15.29
N SER A 552 -3.28 -41.56 15.73
CA SER A 552 -2.21 -41.20 16.67
C SER A 552 -2.62 -41.45 18.13
N ASP A 553 -1.65 -41.73 19.00
CA ASP A 553 -1.88 -41.79 20.46
C ASP A 553 -2.41 -40.45 21.01
N ASP A 554 -2.06 -39.33 20.34
CA ASP A 554 -2.52 -37.97 20.68
C ASP A 554 -3.80 -37.54 19.93
N ALA A 555 -4.53 -38.46 19.30
CA ALA A 555 -5.67 -38.16 18.43
C ALA A 555 -6.73 -37.27 19.10
N GLU A 556 -7.07 -37.57 20.35
CA GLU A 556 -8.07 -36.82 21.13
C GLU A 556 -7.63 -35.37 21.36
N VAL A 557 -6.39 -35.19 21.83
CA VAL A 557 -5.83 -33.87 22.13
C VAL A 557 -5.67 -33.05 20.84
N CYS A 558 -5.21 -33.68 19.76
CA CYS A 558 -5.11 -33.04 18.45
C CYS A 558 -6.48 -32.57 17.94
N ARG A 559 -7.53 -33.40 18.08
CA ARG A 559 -8.90 -33.04 17.69
C ARG A 559 -9.39 -31.83 18.47
N GLN A 560 -9.19 -31.80 19.78
CA GLN A 560 -9.62 -30.69 20.62
C GLN A 560 -8.85 -29.40 20.30
N VAL A 561 -7.54 -29.49 20.06
CA VAL A 561 -6.75 -28.35 19.59
C VAL A 561 -7.31 -27.82 18.27
N LEU A 562 -7.63 -28.67 17.30
CA LEU A 562 -8.25 -28.25 16.04
C LEU A 562 -9.64 -27.65 16.25
N ALA A 563 -10.49 -28.28 17.05
CA ALA A 563 -11.85 -27.83 17.34
C ALA A 563 -11.84 -26.45 18.01
N SER A 564 -11.05 -26.29 19.08
CA SER A 564 -10.89 -25.02 19.77
C SER A 564 -10.33 -23.96 18.83
N THR A 565 -9.18 -24.21 18.17
CA THR A 565 -8.58 -23.22 17.27
C THR A 565 -9.50 -22.81 16.12
N ALA A 566 -10.35 -23.72 15.61
CA ALA A 566 -11.31 -23.43 14.57
C ALA A 566 -12.38 -22.41 15.00
N ILE A 567 -12.79 -22.39 16.27
CA ILE A 567 -13.84 -21.48 16.78
C ILE A 567 -13.31 -20.22 17.47
N LEU A 568 -12.00 -20.10 17.72
CA LEU A 568 -11.41 -18.89 18.29
C LEU A 568 -11.57 -17.71 17.32
N TYR A 569 -11.84 -16.52 17.88
CA TYR A 569 -12.06 -15.28 17.11
C TYR A 569 -10.77 -14.62 16.63
N ARG A 570 -9.61 -15.02 17.17
CA ARG A 570 -8.29 -14.63 16.69
C ARG A 570 -7.28 -15.77 16.87
N PRO A 571 -6.14 -15.75 16.16
CA PRO A 571 -4.98 -16.56 16.50
C PRO A 571 -4.58 -16.34 17.97
N VAL A 572 -4.18 -17.41 18.64
CA VAL A 572 -3.78 -17.40 20.05
C VAL A 572 -2.35 -17.86 20.22
N THR A 573 -1.68 -17.36 21.25
CA THR A 573 -0.36 -17.86 21.62
C THR A 573 -0.44 -19.31 22.10
N VAL A 574 0.68 -20.03 22.09
CA VAL A 574 0.73 -21.38 22.68
C VAL A 574 0.31 -21.35 24.15
N SER A 575 0.71 -20.31 24.90
CA SER A 575 0.32 -20.14 26.31
C SER A 575 -1.19 -19.93 26.50
N GLU A 576 -1.82 -19.12 25.64
CA GLU A 576 -3.27 -18.95 25.66
C GLU A 576 -4.00 -20.24 25.28
N LEU A 577 -3.52 -20.96 24.26
CA LEU A 577 -4.10 -22.23 23.84
C LEU A 577 -4.07 -23.27 24.98
N VAL A 578 -2.95 -23.38 25.70
CA VAL A 578 -2.83 -24.24 26.89
C VAL A 578 -3.82 -23.84 27.98
N ALA A 579 -4.03 -22.54 28.18
CA ALA A 579 -4.97 -22.06 29.18
C ALA A 579 -6.42 -22.44 28.80
N LEU A 580 -6.78 -22.32 27.52
CA LEU A 580 -8.14 -22.54 27.01
C LEU A 580 -8.51 -24.02 26.81
N VAL A 581 -7.54 -24.90 26.53
CA VAL A 581 -7.77 -26.33 26.29
C VAL A 581 -7.31 -27.15 27.48
N GLU A 582 -8.25 -27.77 28.20
CA GLU A 582 -8.01 -28.49 29.45
C GLU A 582 -6.93 -29.58 29.35
N GLN A 583 -7.00 -30.43 28.32
CA GLN A 583 -6.06 -31.53 28.14
C GLN A 583 -4.61 -31.06 27.94
N LEU A 584 -4.41 -29.81 27.50
CA LEU A 584 -3.07 -29.25 27.37
C LEU A 584 -2.51 -28.76 28.72
N GLN A 585 -3.34 -28.47 29.72
CA GLN A 585 -2.88 -28.06 31.05
C GLN A 585 -2.20 -29.21 31.80
N GLU A 586 -2.59 -30.45 31.51
CA GLU A 586 -1.97 -31.66 32.08
C GLU A 586 -0.54 -31.87 31.57
N LEU A 587 -0.17 -31.18 30.48
CA LEU A 587 1.16 -31.20 29.92
C LEU A 587 1.98 -30.07 30.54
N ASP A 588 2.75 -30.38 31.59
CA ASP A 588 3.66 -29.47 32.31
C ASP A 588 4.78 -28.83 31.45
N ASN A 589 4.76 -29.01 30.12
CA ASN A 589 5.82 -28.62 29.22
C ASN A 589 5.30 -28.05 27.89
N LEU A 590 5.50 -26.73 27.70
CA LEU A 590 5.18 -26.02 26.45
C LEU A 590 5.88 -26.60 25.21
N LYS A 591 6.95 -27.40 25.36
CA LYS A 591 7.55 -28.13 24.22
C LYS A 591 6.63 -29.25 23.72
N LEU A 592 5.99 -29.99 24.63
CA LEU A 592 5.05 -31.05 24.26
C LEU A 592 3.83 -30.48 23.54
N VAL A 593 3.35 -29.31 23.98
CA VAL A 593 2.24 -28.62 23.29
C VAL A 593 2.65 -28.19 21.88
N ARG A 594 3.89 -27.71 21.69
CA ARG A 594 4.41 -27.40 20.34
C ARG A 594 4.55 -28.67 19.48
N GLU A 595 4.85 -29.81 20.08
CA GLU A 595 4.86 -31.10 19.39
C GLU A 595 3.44 -31.51 18.95
N ILE A 596 2.43 -31.33 19.81
CA ILE A 596 1.02 -31.59 19.47
C ILE A 596 0.52 -30.67 18.35
N VAL A 597 0.79 -29.36 18.43
CA VAL A 597 0.49 -28.43 17.33
C VAL A 597 1.26 -28.84 16.07
N GLY A 598 2.47 -29.39 16.23
CA GLY A 598 3.26 -30.00 15.17
C GLY A 598 2.65 -31.26 14.56
N PHE A 599 1.87 -32.06 15.31
CA PHE A 599 1.07 -33.15 14.75
C PHE A 599 -0.12 -32.62 13.94
N CYS A 600 -0.67 -31.48 14.34
CA CYS A 600 -1.70 -30.74 13.59
C CYS A 600 -1.15 -29.93 12.40
N ARG A 601 0.14 -30.06 12.04
CA ARG A 601 0.84 -29.28 10.98
C ARG A 601 0.16 -29.18 9.62
N SER A 602 -0.72 -30.13 9.32
CA SER A 602 -1.51 -30.16 8.09
C SER A 602 -2.59 -29.08 8.05
N PHE A 603 -3.02 -28.63 9.22
CA PHE A 603 -4.07 -27.63 9.43
C PHE A 603 -3.53 -26.37 10.12
N LEU A 604 -2.59 -26.53 11.06
CA LEU A 604 -2.04 -25.46 11.89
C LEU A 604 -0.56 -25.20 11.61
N THR A 605 -0.12 -23.97 11.86
CA THR A 605 1.29 -23.56 11.81
C THR A 605 1.60 -22.64 12.99
N LEU A 606 2.84 -22.73 13.49
CA LEU A 606 3.34 -21.84 14.53
C LEU A 606 4.18 -20.71 13.91
N ARG A 607 3.90 -19.46 14.30
CA ARG A 607 4.70 -18.27 13.95
C ARG A 607 4.85 -17.42 15.20
N GLU A 608 6.08 -17.11 15.61
CA GLU A 608 6.35 -16.28 16.80
C GLU A 608 5.55 -16.75 18.03
N ASP A 609 5.50 -18.07 18.25
CA ASP A 609 4.73 -18.73 19.32
C ASP A 609 3.19 -18.52 19.29
N THR A 610 2.67 -18.07 18.15
CA THR A 610 1.24 -17.93 17.87
C THR A 610 0.78 -19.00 16.89
N VAL A 611 -0.39 -19.59 17.17
CA VAL A 611 -1.00 -20.68 16.41
C VAL A 611 -1.93 -20.12 15.35
N TYR A 612 -1.66 -20.44 14.08
CA TYR A 612 -2.46 -20.03 12.93
C TYR A 612 -2.95 -21.25 12.15
N PHE A 613 -4.08 -21.12 11.45
CA PHE A 613 -4.38 -22.04 10.35
C PHE A 613 -3.39 -21.83 9.20
N VAL A 614 -2.96 -22.91 8.57
CA VAL A 614 -2.09 -22.87 7.37
C VAL A 614 -2.79 -22.11 6.25
N HIS A 615 -4.09 -22.29 6.09
CA HIS A 615 -4.92 -21.59 5.12
C HIS A 615 -6.39 -21.62 5.54
N GLN A 616 -7.17 -20.61 5.16
CA GLN A 616 -8.60 -20.52 5.49
C GLN A 616 -9.40 -21.74 4.99
N SER A 617 -9.03 -22.32 3.84
CA SER A 617 -9.65 -23.56 3.31
C SER A 617 -9.59 -24.75 4.27
N ALA A 618 -8.59 -24.79 5.15
CA ALA A 618 -8.47 -25.83 6.16
C ALA A 618 -9.59 -25.68 7.20
N LYS A 619 -9.83 -24.47 7.71
CA LYS A 619 -10.95 -24.16 8.60
C LYS A 619 -12.30 -24.44 7.92
N ASP A 620 -12.46 -24.03 6.66
CA ASP A 620 -13.70 -24.26 5.92
C ASP A 620 -14.00 -25.76 5.72
N PHE A 621 -12.98 -26.57 5.47
CA PHE A 621 -13.11 -28.02 5.40
C PHE A 621 -13.65 -28.61 6.72
N LEU A 622 -13.13 -28.16 7.86
CA LEU A 622 -13.59 -28.62 9.18
C LEU A 622 -15.08 -28.33 9.39
N PHE A 623 -15.55 -27.14 9.04
CA PHE A 623 -16.97 -26.78 9.21
C PHE A 623 -17.90 -27.38 8.15
N ALA A 624 -17.46 -27.51 6.90
CA ALA A 624 -18.33 -27.93 5.81
C ALA A 624 -18.35 -29.46 5.57
N LYS A 625 -17.27 -30.16 5.91
CA LYS A 625 -17.07 -31.57 5.50
C LYS A 625 -16.65 -32.51 6.62
N ALA A 626 -16.11 -32.00 7.73
CA ALA A 626 -15.65 -32.79 8.87
C ALA A 626 -16.27 -32.31 10.19
N TYR A 627 -17.46 -31.68 10.13
CA TYR A 627 -18.09 -31.05 11.30
C TYR A 627 -18.33 -32.08 12.40
N ASP A 628 -18.99 -33.18 12.09
CA ASP A 628 -19.33 -34.23 13.07
C ASP A 628 -18.07 -34.95 13.62
N GLU A 629 -16.99 -35.00 12.83
CA GLU A 629 -15.73 -35.62 13.23
C GLU A 629 -14.93 -34.72 14.20
N ILE A 630 -15.01 -33.40 14.04
CA ILE A 630 -14.29 -32.41 14.86
C ILE A 630 -15.12 -31.97 16.08
N PHE A 631 -16.42 -31.83 15.90
CA PHE A 631 -17.39 -31.34 16.86
C PHE A 631 -18.46 -32.42 17.15
N PRO A 632 -18.09 -33.57 17.77
CA PRO A 632 -19.02 -34.67 18.00
C PRO A 632 -20.24 -34.27 18.84
N ASP A 633 -20.05 -33.34 19.79
CA ASP A 633 -21.09 -32.78 20.66
C ASP A 633 -21.60 -31.41 20.18
N GLY A 634 -21.27 -31.02 18.95
CA GLY A 634 -21.54 -29.70 18.38
C GLY A 634 -20.50 -28.63 18.76
N SER A 635 -20.42 -27.58 17.93
CA SER A 635 -19.49 -26.46 18.15
C SER A 635 -19.84 -25.67 19.43
N GLU A 636 -21.11 -25.69 19.82
CA GLU A 636 -21.66 -25.07 21.02
C GLU A 636 -21.03 -25.63 22.30
N ALA A 637 -20.74 -26.93 22.35
CA ALA A 637 -20.09 -27.57 23.50
C ALA A 637 -18.65 -27.08 23.66
N VAL A 638 -17.93 -26.90 22.54
CA VAL A 638 -16.56 -26.35 22.57
C VAL A 638 -16.58 -24.88 22.98
N HIS A 639 -17.56 -24.10 22.49
CA HIS A 639 -17.81 -22.74 22.95
C HIS A 639 -18.06 -22.67 24.46
N GLN A 640 -18.89 -23.57 24.99
CA GLN A 640 -19.18 -23.65 26.44
C GLN A 640 -17.92 -23.97 27.25
N ALA A 641 -17.10 -24.92 26.79
CA ALA A 641 -15.84 -25.28 27.45
C ALA A 641 -14.86 -24.09 27.50
N ILE A 642 -14.68 -23.38 26.38
CA ILE A 642 -13.83 -22.19 26.29
C ILE A 642 -14.37 -21.07 27.19
N PHE A 643 -15.68 -20.86 27.23
CA PHE A 643 -16.34 -19.90 28.12
C PHE A 643 -16.05 -20.18 29.60
N LEU A 644 -16.30 -21.40 30.07
CA LEU A 644 -16.08 -21.79 31.47
C LEU A 644 -14.60 -21.66 31.86
N ARG A 645 -13.71 -22.09 30.95
CA ARG A 645 -12.25 -21.93 31.12
C ARG A 645 -11.84 -20.48 31.18
N SER A 646 -12.39 -19.64 30.30
CA SER A 646 -12.14 -18.21 30.29
C SER A 646 -12.48 -17.58 31.63
N LEU A 647 -13.65 -17.87 32.20
CA LEU A 647 -14.03 -17.37 33.52
C LEU A 647 -13.14 -17.88 34.64
N ALA A 648 -12.73 -19.16 34.60
CA ALA A 648 -11.80 -19.72 35.59
C ALA A 648 -10.42 -19.03 35.54
N ILE A 649 -9.90 -18.78 34.34
CA ILE A 649 -8.64 -18.04 34.13
C ILE A 649 -8.79 -16.63 34.68
N LEU A 650 -9.79 -15.88 34.23
CA LEU A 650 -10.01 -14.49 34.65
C LEU A 650 -10.20 -14.38 36.17
N SER A 651 -10.93 -15.33 36.78
CA SER A 651 -11.12 -15.36 38.24
C SER A 651 -9.82 -15.57 39.01
N LYS A 652 -8.88 -16.32 38.44
CA LYS A 652 -7.57 -16.61 39.05
C LYS A 652 -6.54 -15.52 38.79
N THR A 653 -6.55 -14.90 37.61
CA THR A 653 -5.47 -14.02 37.15
C THR A 653 -5.76 -12.54 37.34
N LEU A 654 -7.03 -12.12 37.24
CA LEU A 654 -7.38 -10.70 37.35
C LEU A 654 -7.31 -10.27 38.80
N ASP A 655 -6.41 -9.35 39.10
CA ASP A 655 -6.30 -8.68 40.38
C ASP A 655 -6.31 -7.17 40.18
N ARG A 656 -6.43 -6.43 41.28
CA ARG A 656 -6.38 -4.98 41.26
C ARG A 656 -4.99 -4.52 40.82
N ASP A 657 -4.95 -3.53 39.93
CA ASP A 657 -3.71 -2.87 39.50
C ASP A 657 -2.74 -3.85 38.82
N MET A 658 -3.23 -4.50 37.76
CA MET A 658 -2.57 -5.59 37.04
C MET A 658 -1.15 -5.23 36.62
N TYR A 659 -0.94 -4.00 36.16
CA TYR A 659 0.36 -3.51 35.67
C TYR A 659 1.08 -2.60 36.67
N SER A 660 0.60 -2.50 37.91
CA SER A 660 1.19 -1.66 38.97
C SER A 660 1.32 -0.19 38.52
N LEU A 661 0.24 0.36 37.97
CA LEU A 661 0.15 1.75 37.50
C LEU A 661 -0.04 2.75 38.64
N GLU A 662 -0.38 2.26 39.86
CA GLU A 662 -0.51 2.98 41.14
C GLU A 662 -1.63 4.04 41.20
N ALA A 663 -1.95 4.70 40.09
CA ALA A 663 -2.93 5.79 40.02
C ALA A 663 -4.10 5.48 39.06
N PRO A 664 -5.36 5.69 39.47
CA PRO A 664 -6.51 5.59 38.58
C PRO A 664 -6.47 6.68 37.50
N GLY A 665 -6.86 6.35 36.27
CA GLY A 665 -6.86 7.29 35.14
C GLY A 665 -5.49 7.49 34.49
N TYR A 666 -4.54 6.58 34.70
CA TYR A 666 -3.26 6.56 34.00
C TYR A 666 -3.49 6.46 32.47
N PRO A 667 -2.93 7.35 31.64
CA PRO A 667 -3.17 7.33 30.19
C PRO A 667 -2.62 6.04 29.55
N ILE A 668 -3.47 5.38 28.75
CA ILE A 668 -3.14 4.08 28.14
C ILE A 668 -1.92 4.18 27.22
N GLU A 669 -1.76 5.30 26.50
CA GLU A 669 -0.59 5.58 25.64
C GLU A 669 0.76 5.61 26.38
N ASN A 670 0.76 5.77 27.71
CA ASN A 670 1.97 5.81 28.52
C ASN A 670 2.25 4.48 29.24
N VAL A 671 1.35 3.50 29.15
CA VAL A 671 1.50 2.20 29.79
C VAL A 671 2.63 1.42 29.11
N LYS A 672 3.56 0.90 29.92
CA LYS A 672 4.64 0.03 29.44
C LYS A 672 4.34 -1.41 29.77
N LEU A 673 4.47 -2.29 28.78
CA LEU A 673 4.37 -3.73 28.97
C LEU A 673 5.40 -4.21 30.03
N PRO A 674 4.94 -4.88 31.10
CA PRO A 674 5.83 -5.50 32.08
C PRO A 674 6.73 -6.56 31.43
N LYS A 675 7.91 -6.83 32.02
CA LYS A 675 8.82 -7.88 31.52
C LYS A 675 8.18 -9.27 31.50
N THR A 676 7.30 -9.53 32.46
CA THR A 676 6.43 -10.71 32.50
C THR A 676 5.01 -10.18 32.47
N ASP A 677 4.34 -10.27 31.32
CA ASP A 677 2.98 -9.77 31.17
C ASP A 677 2.01 -10.63 32.01
N PRO A 678 1.42 -10.10 33.09
CA PRO A 678 0.49 -10.84 33.94
C PRO A 678 -0.84 -11.15 33.21
N LEU A 679 -1.13 -10.48 32.09
CA LEU A 679 -2.30 -10.74 31.25
C LEU A 679 -2.01 -11.73 30.11
N ALA A 680 -0.77 -12.22 29.93
CA ALA A 680 -0.38 -13.01 28.76
C ALA A 680 -1.30 -14.21 28.45
N VAL A 681 -1.86 -14.87 29.46
CA VAL A 681 -2.80 -16.00 29.31
C VAL A 681 -4.28 -15.60 29.37
N SER A 682 -4.54 -14.35 29.77
CA SER A 682 -5.87 -13.81 30.05
C SER A 682 -6.34 -12.81 29.01
N GLN A 683 -5.47 -12.36 28.10
CA GLN A 683 -5.82 -11.43 27.01
C GLN A 683 -7.00 -11.95 26.17
N TYR A 684 -6.91 -13.18 25.66
CA TYR A 684 -8.03 -13.76 24.89
C TYR A 684 -9.32 -13.89 25.73
N PRO A 685 -9.30 -14.53 26.92
CA PRO A 685 -10.45 -14.56 27.82
C PRO A 685 -11.04 -13.18 28.13
N CYS A 686 -10.22 -12.16 28.37
CA CYS A 686 -10.69 -10.80 28.74
C CYS A 686 -11.62 -10.23 27.67
N VAL A 687 -11.33 -10.48 26.40
CA VAL A 687 -12.06 -9.91 25.27
C VAL A 687 -13.25 -10.79 24.87
N TYR A 688 -13.06 -12.11 24.76
CA TYR A 688 -14.00 -12.97 24.00
C TYR A 688 -14.85 -13.93 24.84
N TRP A 689 -14.77 -13.91 26.17
CA TRP A 689 -15.56 -14.85 26.99
C TRP A 689 -17.07 -14.68 26.81
N ILE A 690 -17.54 -13.46 26.54
CA ILE A 690 -18.96 -13.14 26.32
C ILE A 690 -19.44 -13.68 24.97
N ASP A 691 -18.62 -13.59 23.93
CA ASP A 691 -18.96 -14.11 22.60
C ASP A 691 -19.12 -15.64 22.65
N HIS A 692 -18.22 -16.34 23.34
CA HIS A 692 -18.35 -17.78 23.55
C HIS A 692 -19.56 -18.15 24.42
N LEU A 693 -19.89 -17.35 25.43
CA LEU A 693 -21.14 -17.50 26.17
C LEU A 693 -22.36 -17.36 25.24
N TYR A 694 -22.32 -16.40 24.30
CA TYR A 694 -23.39 -16.18 23.34
C TYR A 694 -23.59 -17.38 22.41
N GLU A 695 -22.53 -17.93 21.84
CA GLU A 695 -22.63 -19.09 20.94
C GLU A 695 -23.04 -20.38 21.67
N SER A 696 -22.75 -20.50 22.97
CA SER A 696 -23.15 -21.66 23.78
C SER A 696 -24.60 -21.64 24.27
N LYS A 697 -25.39 -20.61 23.94
CA LYS A 697 -26.75 -20.39 24.47
C LYS A 697 -27.72 -21.55 24.29
N ALA A 698 -27.60 -22.32 23.21
CA ALA A 698 -28.48 -23.46 22.93
C ALA A 698 -28.33 -24.61 23.93
N LEU A 699 -27.18 -24.71 24.62
CA LEU A 699 -26.92 -25.72 25.66
C LEU A 699 -27.33 -25.22 27.05
N ILE A 700 -27.25 -23.90 27.27
CA ILE A 700 -27.58 -23.24 28.55
C ILE A 700 -29.09 -23.25 28.83
N SER A 701 -29.94 -23.40 27.82
CA SER A 701 -31.39 -23.51 27.99
C SER A 701 -31.87 -24.84 28.61
N ASN A 702 -30.95 -25.80 28.83
CA ASN A 702 -31.21 -27.06 29.54
C ASN A 702 -30.80 -26.98 31.04
N VAL A 703 -30.80 -28.11 31.75
CA VAL A 703 -30.59 -28.22 33.22
C VAL A 703 -29.28 -27.54 33.73
N ASP A 704 -28.27 -27.35 32.87
CA ASP A 704 -27.00 -26.65 33.17
C ASP A 704 -27.09 -25.10 33.19
N GLY A 705 -28.24 -24.53 32.83
CA GLY A 705 -28.42 -23.08 32.79
C GLY A 705 -28.28 -22.38 34.14
N LEU A 706 -28.72 -23.03 35.21
CA LEU A 706 -28.67 -22.45 36.57
C LEU A 706 -27.22 -22.32 37.07
N GLN A 707 -26.39 -23.35 36.83
CA GLN A 707 -24.97 -23.33 37.20
C GLN A 707 -24.19 -22.27 36.41
N THR A 708 -24.50 -22.11 35.12
CA THR A 708 -23.84 -21.10 34.28
C THR A 708 -24.15 -19.67 34.76
N VAL A 709 -25.40 -19.39 35.11
CA VAL A 709 -25.80 -18.07 35.65
C VAL A 709 -25.10 -17.79 36.98
N ASP A 710 -24.97 -18.80 37.85
CA ASP A 710 -24.29 -18.65 39.14
C ASP A 710 -22.80 -18.34 38.96
N VAL A 711 -22.10 -19.02 38.05
CA VAL A 711 -20.68 -18.77 37.76
C VAL A 711 -20.45 -17.36 37.21
N VAL A 712 -21.29 -16.91 36.27
CA VAL A 712 -21.20 -15.53 35.72
C VAL A 712 -21.47 -14.49 36.82
N ASN A 713 -22.51 -14.69 37.63
CA ASN A 713 -22.88 -13.78 38.71
C ASN A 713 -21.77 -13.70 39.77
N ASP A 714 -21.15 -14.83 40.14
CA ASP A 714 -20.03 -14.86 41.08
C ASP A 714 -18.81 -14.11 40.53
N PHE A 715 -18.46 -14.34 39.26
CA PHE A 715 -17.39 -13.62 38.59
C PHE A 715 -17.63 -12.10 38.57
N LEU A 716 -18.80 -11.66 38.10
CA LEU A 716 -19.13 -10.24 38.03
C LEU A 716 -19.12 -9.59 39.42
N ARG A 717 -19.62 -10.27 40.46
CA ARG A 717 -19.58 -9.72 41.83
C ARG A 717 -18.17 -9.53 42.38
N LYS A 718 -17.25 -10.43 42.03
CA LYS A 718 -15.89 -10.45 42.61
C LYS A 718 -14.85 -9.74 41.76
N LYS A 719 -14.98 -9.76 40.44
CA LYS A 719 -13.90 -9.42 39.49
C LYS A 719 -14.31 -8.41 38.42
N TYR A 720 -15.55 -7.91 38.40
CA TYR A 720 -16.01 -6.98 37.34
C TYR A 720 -15.12 -5.76 37.12
N LEU A 721 -14.71 -5.08 38.20
CA LEU A 721 -13.83 -3.91 38.07
C LEU A 721 -12.42 -4.26 37.56
N TYR A 722 -11.88 -5.42 37.97
CA TYR A 722 -10.57 -5.90 37.50
C TYR A 722 -10.65 -6.39 36.05
N TRP A 723 -11.82 -6.87 35.63
CA TRP A 723 -12.07 -7.21 34.23
C TRP A 723 -12.13 -5.96 33.36
N LEU A 724 -12.80 -4.87 33.80
CA LEU A 724 -12.77 -3.61 33.07
C LEU A 724 -11.35 -3.03 32.96
N GLU A 725 -10.57 -3.13 34.03
CA GLU A 725 -9.15 -2.77 34.00
C GLU A 725 -8.37 -3.64 33.00
N GLY A 726 -8.46 -4.97 33.12
CA GLY A 726 -7.79 -5.90 32.21
C GLY A 726 -8.20 -5.71 30.75
N LEU A 727 -9.48 -5.48 30.47
CA LEU A 727 -9.99 -5.20 29.13
C LEU A 727 -9.37 -3.92 28.56
N SER A 728 -9.28 -2.85 29.35
CA SER A 728 -8.64 -1.61 28.92
C SER A 728 -7.14 -1.75 28.62
N LEU A 729 -6.48 -2.74 29.23
CA LEU A 729 -5.07 -3.08 29.00
C LEU A 729 -4.86 -4.05 27.81
N CYS A 730 -5.91 -4.71 27.32
CA CYS A 730 -5.83 -5.65 26.19
C CYS A 730 -5.97 -4.96 24.81
N ASP A 731 -6.45 -3.71 24.77
CA ASP A 731 -6.65 -2.89 23.55
C ASP A 731 -5.44 -1.96 23.23
N VAL A 732 -4.23 -2.33 23.65
CA VAL A 732 -2.98 -1.54 23.45
C VAL A 732 -2.27 -1.87 22.13
#